data_AF-A0A7C6HFG3-F1
#
_entry.id   AF-A0A7C6HFG3-F1
#
_cell.length_a   1.000
_cell.length_b   1.000
_cell.length_c   1.000
_cell.angle_alpha   90.00
_cell.angle_beta   90.00
_cell.angle_gamma   90.00
#
_symmetry.space_group_name_H-M   'P 1'
#
loop_
_entity.id
_entity.type
_entity.pdbx_description
1 polymer ?
#
loop_
_entity_poly.entity_id
_entity_poly.type
_entity_poly.pdbx_seq_one_letter_code
_entity_poly.pdbx_strand_id
1 'polypeptide(L)'
;MNKRILSYILLIAMVSTMTYTTPKAKGVSTILVFDNYEDSDITNGYVNKIKNSSASYISANSNIEVFTKSPLSGTKSLKIKNCDMRWWSLIIEEPEIYYSFQIRIDENYNNPLLFQIYTQHLTIPNANDTILSIIPENGHAVLKDHDANTVFEFEKNKVYDISISINRGESKYALSVNDREVGSCDFFIPIYRITGMRFLVNNNTSDSYICFDKFTLKTSGSRYPQPYSYQETGPLPDVTLPKVKKDKNFSLYINTVTINLNKSPVEKNNTLYLPLERVMECAGFDVKTSKSKIIIKNDKISAEINNGTLTLNNKTVKLNNPVIRHKGVYMASLQLFHEVLNCKIWWDEAEKTVAFTTGKYKNDDILRIINNKFYMNGEPYYEISFNKFDLCMQIAADYYYDSSYPTAEFTYAAAESALKQLNELGFKSIRIFARNNLRNDIMYSREDKEKYYEMMDKLFDLCDRYDIKIVLCLELIDNMFVKKKYVDKVGWVSDDETLYDLISDRDSVSRQNLYKYLDEFIGRYKDRKTILMWEILNEGNLHADVGASIRRVTYSLLQLSEFYTDVTEKIHDIDPERLVTGGDSALRTAQWNLFKGVMEGDLSSNWTIDTLEERLKALYLLHKGVDVLSTHTYDIDSSSDFDLYYKDATNNAVNNGYKILMEEAKRIGKVLYNGECAGCVGASWNSDPSSPGFIEGRIKYLELIIDAGVQLTHWWTFRSDRQGFNDGDTWRNDNSPLLDAIVEANKELQIRYKVNRAENANTRLVWEDYYFSVIDEDKVVPGNPINSDNNLKVICFALIPILLIAVAGGVFLVIRKKKISGSKV
;
A
#
# COMPACT_ATOMS: atom_id res chain seq x y z
N MET A 1 -19.50 -63.11 -31.38
CA MET A 1 -18.81 -61.95 -30.77
C MET A 1 -19.03 -60.76 -31.67
N ASN A 2 -19.93 -59.85 -31.28
CA ASN A 2 -20.55 -58.92 -32.22
C ASN A 2 -20.62 -57.50 -31.64
N LYS A 3 -19.86 -56.60 -32.27
CA LYS A 3 -20.17 -55.22 -32.71
C LYS A 3 -21.30 -54.42 -32.02
N ARG A 4 -21.44 -54.47 -30.69
CA ARG A 4 -22.38 -53.59 -29.95
C ARG A 4 -21.79 -52.88 -28.72
N ILE A 5 -20.48 -52.95 -28.48
CA ILE A 5 -19.83 -52.29 -27.33
C ILE A 5 -18.90 -51.12 -27.76
N LEU A 6 -18.74 -50.86 -29.07
CA LEU A 6 -17.88 -49.76 -29.54
C LEU A 6 -18.61 -48.42 -29.74
N SER A 7 -19.94 -48.38 -29.61
CA SER A 7 -20.74 -47.16 -29.85
C SER A 7 -21.14 -46.41 -28.56
N TYR A 8 -20.81 -46.94 -27.37
CA TYR A 8 -21.07 -46.28 -26.09
C TYR A 8 -19.83 -45.67 -25.42
N ILE A 9 -18.62 -45.95 -25.93
CA ILE A 9 -17.37 -45.36 -25.43
C ILE A 9 -17.03 -44.03 -26.14
N LEU A 10 -17.73 -43.69 -27.23
CA LEU A 10 -17.52 -42.45 -27.99
C LEU A 10 -18.52 -41.32 -27.68
N LEU A 11 -19.43 -41.52 -26.70
CA LEU A 11 -20.43 -40.51 -26.32
C LEU A 11 -20.30 -39.96 -24.89
N ILE A 12 -19.27 -40.37 -24.13
CA ILE A 12 -18.94 -39.85 -22.79
C ILE A 12 -17.50 -39.28 -22.78
N ALA A 13 -17.12 -38.62 -23.87
CA ALA A 13 -15.83 -37.91 -23.99
C ALA A 13 -15.99 -36.50 -24.60
N MET A 14 -17.19 -35.92 -24.56
CA MET A 14 -17.47 -34.56 -25.09
C MET A 14 -18.32 -33.68 -24.17
N VAL A 15 -18.36 -33.95 -22.86
CA VAL A 15 -18.95 -33.02 -21.87
C VAL A 15 -18.11 -33.04 -20.59
N SER A 16 -16.90 -32.47 -20.63
CA SER A 16 -16.13 -32.06 -19.44
C SER A 16 -14.70 -31.60 -19.79
N THR A 17 -14.52 -30.61 -20.66
CA THR A 17 -13.33 -29.74 -20.67
C THR A 17 -13.59 -28.56 -21.60
N MET A 18 -14.18 -27.50 -21.08
CA MET A 18 -13.94 -26.14 -21.59
C MET A 18 -13.39 -25.31 -20.42
N THR A 19 -12.23 -25.72 -19.94
CA THR A 19 -11.23 -24.80 -19.40
C THR A 19 -10.53 -24.18 -20.60
N TYR A 20 -10.86 -22.94 -20.94
CA TYR A 20 -10.01 -22.15 -21.84
C TYR A 20 -8.76 -21.74 -21.05
N THR A 21 -7.76 -22.61 -21.06
CA THR A 21 -6.36 -22.18 -20.98
C THR A 21 -5.96 -21.81 -22.41
N THR A 22 -5.80 -20.53 -22.71
CA THR A 22 -5.19 -20.11 -23.98
C THR A 22 -3.66 -20.24 -23.84
N PRO A 23 -3.00 -21.04 -24.69
CA PRO A 23 -1.55 -21.05 -24.76
C PRO A 23 -1.05 -19.71 -25.31
N LYS A 24 0.02 -19.17 -24.73
CA LYS A 24 0.83 -18.06 -25.29
C LYS A 24 1.23 -18.41 -26.73
N ALA A 25 0.48 -17.94 -27.71
CA ALA A 25 0.86 -17.97 -29.12
C ALA A 25 1.71 -16.73 -29.42
N LYS A 26 2.94 -16.96 -29.90
CA LYS A 26 3.83 -15.91 -30.44
C LYS A 26 3.21 -15.31 -31.71
N GLY A 27 3.08 -13.99 -31.74
CA GLY A 27 2.77 -13.19 -32.92
C GLY A 27 1.44 -12.46 -32.82
N VAL A 28 1.50 -11.15 -32.50
CA VAL A 28 0.40 -10.18 -32.44
C VAL A 28 -0.78 -10.63 -31.57
N SER A 29 -0.72 -10.33 -30.27
CA SER A 29 -1.84 -10.56 -29.35
C SER A 29 -2.92 -9.49 -29.56
N THR A 30 -3.89 -9.78 -30.42
CA THR A 30 -5.16 -9.04 -30.45
C THR A 30 -5.98 -9.40 -29.21
N ILE A 31 -6.24 -8.44 -28.34
CA ILE A 31 -7.13 -8.63 -27.18
C ILE A 31 -8.53 -8.12 -27.52
N LEU A 32 -9.54 -8.98 -27.31
CA LEU A 32 -10.96 -8.63 -27.33
C LEU A 32 -11.37 -8.02 -25.99
N VAL A 33 -12.18 -6.97 -26.05
CA VAL A 33 -12.48 -6.08 -24.92
C VAL A 33 -13.93 -6.20 -24.41
N PHE A 34 -14.78 -7.04 -25.00
CA PHE A 34 -16.13 -7.24 -24.44
C PHE A 34 -16.70 -8.64 -24.63
N ASP A 35 -17.39 -9.11 -23.59
CA ASP A 35 -18.34 -10.20 -23.64
C ASP A 35 -19.54 -9.81 -24.48
N ASN A 36 -19.95 -10.78 -25.28
CA ASN A 36 -21.25 -10.82 -25.93
C ASN A 36 -22.33 -10.67 -24.85
N TYR A 37 -23.43 -9.94 -25.08
CA TYR A 37 -24.51 -9.73 -24.08
C TYR A 37 -25.26 -11.02 -23.67
N GLU A 38 -24.74 -12.17 -24.07
CA GLU A 38 -25.18 -13.52 -23.78
C GLU A 38 -25.24 -13.81 -22.28
N ASP A 39 -24.33 -13.25 -21.49
CA ASP A 39 -24.26 -13.44 -20.03
C ASP A 39 -25.06 -12.39 -19.23
N SER A 40 -25.68 -11.40 -19.91
CA SER A 40 -26.58 -10.45 -19.25
C SER A 40 -27.96 -11.06 -18.99
N ASP A 41 -28.53 -10.78 -17.81
CA ASP A 41 -29.91 -11.12 -17.50
C ASP A 41 -30.87 -10.41 -18.47
N ILE A 42 -31.89 -11.13 -18.98
CA ILE A 42 -32.94 -10.53 -19.83
C ILE A 42 -33.70 -9.51 -18.99
N THR A 43 -33.92 -8.31 -19.53
CA THR A 43 -34.64 -7.26 -18.82
C THR A 43 -36.14 -7.33 -19.11
N ASN A 44 -36.99 -7.12 -18.09
CA ASN A 44 -38.43 -6.99 -18.28
C ASN A 44 -38.77 -5.56 -18.72
N GLY A 45 -38.42 -5.23 -19.97
CA GLY A 45 -38.54 -3.88 -20.54
C GLY A 45 -37.27 -3.04 -20.39
N TYR A 46 -37.40 -1.72 -20.57
CA TYR A 46 -36.29 -0.78 -20.49
C TYR A 46 -35.86 -0.55 -19.03
N VAL A 47 -34.56 -0.59 -18.80
CA VAL A 47 -33.91 -0.34 -17.52
C VAL A 47 -32.83 0.74 -17.66
N ASN A 48 -32.47 1.35 -16.53
CA ASN A 48 -31.52 2.45 -16.50
C ASN A 48 -30.08 1.96 -16.24
N LYS A 49 -29.90 0.66 -15.99
CA LYS A 49 -28.60 -0.01 -15.79
C LYS A 49 -28.70 -1.46 -16.24
N ILE A 50 -27.66 -1.97 -16.88
CA ILE A 50 -27.52 -3.37 -17.28
C ILE A 50 -26.51 -4.03 -16.35
N LYS A 51 -26.77 -5.27 -15.96
CA LYS A 51 -25.82 -6.09 -15.20
C LYS A 51 -24.66 -6.52 -16.11
N ASN A 52 -23.44 -6.55 -15.58
CA ASN A 52 -22.20 -6.89 -16.30
C ASN A 52 -21.80 -5.90 -17.42
N SER A 53 -22.26 -4.63 -17.39
CA SER A 53 -21.69 -3.59 -18.25
C SER A 53 -20.30 -3.18 -17.74
N SER A 54 -19.33 -3.04 -18.64
CA SER A 54 -17.99 -2.53 -18.32
C SER A 54 -17.86 -1.01 -18.44
N ALA A 55 -18.96 -0.30 -18.74
CA ALA A 55 -18.97 1.16 -18.75
C ALA A 55 -18.70 1.71 -17.34
N SER A 56 -17.70 2.59 -17.22
CA SER A 56 -17.39 3.31 -15.97
C SER A 56 -18.57 4.13 -15.46
N TYR A 57 -19.45 4.56 -16.36
CA TYR A 57 -20.65 5.32 -16.03
C TYR A 57 -21.76 5.03 -17.05
N ILE A 58 -22.98 4.90 -16.56
CA ILE A 58 -24.21 4.91 -17.35
C ILE A 58 -25.15 5.93 -16.70
N SER A 59 -25.66 6.89 -17.46
CA SER A 59 -26.55 7.90 -16.87
C SER A 59 -27.85 7.30 -16.34
N ALA A 60 -28.36 7.86 -15.24
CA ALA A 60 -29.61 7.44 -14.61
C ALA A 60 -30.84 7.60 -15.51
N ASN A 61 -30.75 8.38 -16.59
CA ASN A 61 -31.83 8.60 -17.55
C ASN A 61 -31.77 7.66 -18.76
N SER A 62 -30.83 6.70 -18.77
CA SER A 62 -30.72 5.72 -19.84
C SER A 62 -31.94 4.79 -19.88
N ASN A 63 -32.33 4.37 -21.07
CA ASN A 63 -33.40 3.41 -21.32
C ASN A 63 -32.85 2.35 -22.27
N ILE A 64 -32.43 1.24 -21.67
CA ILE A 64 -31.79 0.13 -22.38
C ILE A 64 -32.55 -1.15 -22.09
N GLU A 65 -32.78 -1.97 -23.11
CA GLU A 65 -33.43 -3.28 -22.97
C GLU A 65 -32.50 -4.36 -23.53
N VAL A 66 -32.26 -5.44 -22.77
CA VAL A 66 -31.59 -6.65 -23.24
C VAL A 66 -32.67 -7.54 -23.85
N PHE A 67 -32.69 -7.63 -25.18
CA PHE A 67 -33.77 -8.27 -25.91
C PHE A 67 -33.28 -9.53 -26.66
N THR A 68 -34.18 -10.50 -26.81
CA THR A 68 -33.92 -11.79 -27.49
C THR A 68 -34.66 -11.94 -28.83
N LYS A 69 -35.58 -11.02 -29.14
CA LYS A 69 -36.39 -11.08 -30.36
C LYS A 69 -35.65 -10.43 -31.54
N SER A 70 -35.09 -11.25 -32.44
CA SER A 70 -34.23 -10.82 -33.56
C SER A 70 -32.98 -10.05 -33.11
N PRO A 71 -32.09 -10.68 -32.33
CA PRO A 71 -30.82 -10.07 -31.96
C PRO A 71 -29.96 -9.81 -33.20
N LEU A 72 -28.98 -8.90 -33.09
CA LEU A 72 -28.04 -8.58 -34.17
C LEU A 72 -27.04 -9.73 -34.35
N SER A 73 -26.68 -10.36 -33.23
CA SER A 73 -25.85 -11.55 -33.19
C SER A 73 -26.21 -12.43 -31.99
N GLY A 74 -25.77 -13.70 -31.99
CA GLY A 74 -26.00 -14.59 -30.84
C GLY A 74 -27.49 -14.80 -30.51
N THR A 75 -27.80 -14.83 -29.22
CA THR A 75 -29.16 -14.96 -28.68
C THR A 75 -29.69 -13.66 -28.03
N LYS A 76 -28.83 -12.69 -27.74
CA LYS A 76 -29.18 -11.42 -27.08
C LYS A 76 -28.48 -10.22 -27.70
N SER A 77 -29.14 -9.06 -27.72
CA SER A 77 -28.51 -7.78 -28.05
C SER A 77 -29.14 -6.62 -27.26
N LEU A 78 -28.64 -5.41 -27.43
CA LEU A 78 -29.18 -4.22 -26.76
C LEU A 78 -30.12 -3.41 -27.66
N LYS A 79 -31.19 -2.92 -27.05
CA LYS A 79 -32.10 -1.94 -27.62
C LYS A 79 -32.02 -0.65 -26.82
N ILE A 80 -31.59 0.44 -27.46
CA ILE A 80 -31.23 1.69 -26.77
C ILE A 80 -32.14 2.81 -27.26
N LYS A 81 -32.96 3.38 -26.36
CA LYS A 81 -33.75 4.59 -26.63
C LYS A 81 -32.95 5.85 -26.34
N ASN A 82 -32.40 5.95 -25.14
CA ASN A 82 -31.36 6.91 -24.79
C ASN A 82 -30.32 6.23 -23.93
N CYS A 83 -29.10 6.71 -24.04
CA CYS A 83 -28.04 6.30 -23.15
C CYS A 83 -26.91 7.30 -23.17
N ASP A 84 -26.24 7.47 -22.03
CA ASP A 84 -24.93 8.11 -21.94
C ASP A 84 -24.03 7.13 -21.21
N MET A 85 -23.30 6.31 -21.97
CA MET A 85 -22.30 5.38 -21.46
C MET A 85 -20.93 6.01 -21.62
N ARG A 86 -20.09 5.92 -20.58
CA ARG A 86 -18.74 6.46 -20.60
C ARG A 86 -17.77 5.46 -20.02
N TRP A 87 -16.59 5.43 -20.61
CA TRP A 87 -15.43 4.70 -20.14
C TRP A 87 -14.34 5.72 -19.86
N TRP A 88 -13.89 5.75 -18.61
CA TRP A 88 -12.86 6.66 -18.15
C TRP A 88 -11.55 5.91 -17.93
N SER A 89 -10.45 6.65 -17.92
CA SER A 89 -9.11 6.13 -17.59
C SER A 89 -8.67 4.93 -18.41
N LEU A 90 -8.97 4.95 -19.71
CA LEU A 90 -8.43 3.93 -20.60
C LEU A 90 -6.91 4.06 -20.75
N ILE A 91 -6.33 5.27 -20.66
CA ILE A 91 -4.88 5.55 -20.80
C ILE A 91 -4.23 4.64 -21.87
N ILE A 92 -4.74 4.74 -23.10
CA ILE A 92 -4.29 3.95 -24.25
C ILE A 92 -3.14 4.71 -24.89
N GLU A 93 -2.00 4.04 -25.01
CA GLU A 93 -0.75 4.56 -25.60
C GLU A 93 -0.18 3.62 -26.66
N GLU A 94 -0.92 2.57 -27.01
CA GLU A 94 -0.54 1.58 -27.99
C GLU A 94 -0.46 2.18 -29.40
N PRO A 95 0.45 1.67 -30.26
CA PRO A 95 0.63 2.18 -31.63
C PRO A 95 -0.62 2.06 -32.50
N GLU A 96 -1.39 0.98 -32.36
CA GLU A 96 -2.56 0.69 -33.18
C GLU A 96 -3.79 0.48 -32.29
N ILE A 97 -4.89 1.17 -32.59
CA ILE A 97 -6.11 1.19 -31.78
C ILE A 97 -7.31 0.99 -32.71
N TYR A 98 -8.17 0.03 -32.39
CA TYR A 98 -9.33 -0.33 -33.18
C TYR A 98 -10.60 -0.33 -32.33
N TYR A 99 -11.67 0.27 -32.83
CA TYR A 99 -13.02 0.12 -32.27
C TYR A 99 -13.90 -0.60 -33.30
N SER A 100 -14.81 -1.46 -32.87
CA SER A 100 -15.81 -2.07 -33.75
C SER A 100 -17.12 -2.36 -33.04
N PHE A 101 -18.25 -2.27 -33.72
CA PHE A 101 -19.56 -2.62 -33.16
C PHE A 101 -20.61 -2.90 -34.23
N GLN A 102 -21.66 -3.60 -33.85
CA GLN A 102 -22.80 -3.90 -34.70
C GLN A 102 -23.98 -3.00 -34.37
N ILE A 103 -24.67 -2.53 -35.41
CA ILE A 103 -25.92 -1.79 -35.28
C ILE A 103 -26.99 -2.31 -36.23
N ARG A 104 -28.26 -2.03 -35.90
CA ARG A 104 -29.38 -2.10 -36.83
C ARG A 104 -30.24 -0.85 -36.67
N ILE A 105 -30.52 -0.19 -37.80
CA ILE A 105 -31.40 0.97 -37.90
C ILE A 105 -32.82 0.46 -38.15
N ASP A 106 -33.66 0.41 -37.12
CA ASP A 106 -35.06 -0.03 -37.27
C ASP A 106 -35.95 1.09 -37.86
N GLU A 107 -37.19 0.75 -38.25
CA GLU A 107 -38.05 1.62 -39.06
C GLU A 107 -38.31 3.02 -38.48
N ASN A 108 -38.39 3.10 -37.15
CA ASN A 108 -38.70 4.31 -36.40
C ASN A 108 -37.45 5.02 -35.85
N TYR A 109 -36.25 4.65 -36.31
CA TYR A 109 -35.01 5.27 -35.84
C TYR A 109 -34.98 6.78 -36.14
N ASN A 110 -34.82 7.55 -35.06
CA ASN A 110 -34.70 9.01 -35.07
C ASN A 110 -33.79 9.54 -33.95
N ASN A 111 -33.11 8.64 -33.21
CA ASN A 111 -32.31 8.98 -32.05
C ASN A 111 -30.83 9.02 -32.42
N PRO A 112 -30.19 10.21 -32.49
CA PRO A 112 -28.81 10.31 -32.93
C PRO A 112 -27.88 9.60 -31.94
N LEU A 113 -26.90 8.90 -32.50
CA LEU A 113 -25.81 8.24 -31.78
C LEU A 113 -24.54 9.04 -32.03
N LEU A 114 -23.83 9.38 -30.97
CA LEU A 114 -22.49 9.98 -31.02
C LEU A 114 -21.50 9.01 -30.37
N PHE A 115 -20.37 8.79 -31.05
CA PHE A 115 -19.22 8.13 -30.45
C PHE A 115 -18.09 9.13 -30.30
N GLN A 116 -17.67 9.34 -29.05
CA GLN A 116 -16.67 10.33 -28.67
C GLN A 116 -15.48 9.65 -27.99
N ILE A 117 -14.30 10.24 -28.16
CA ILE A 117 -13.09 9.85 -27.43
C ILE A 117 -12.55 11.04 -26.65
N TYR A 118 -11.96 10.74 -25.50
CA TYR A 118 -11.21 11.72 -24.71
C TYR A 118 -9.73 11.51 -24.98
N THR A 119 -9.04 12.57 -25.38
CA THR A 119 -7.67 12.51 -25.86
C THR A 119 -6.77 13.47 -25.07
N GLN A 120 -5.48 13.13 -24.97
CA GLN A 120 -4.43 14.07 -24.60
C GLN A 120 -3.46 14.23 -25.74
N HIS A 121 -3.06 15.47 -25.95
CA HIS A 121 -2.12 15.86 -26.98
C HIS A 121 -0.91 16.54 -26.35
N LEU A 122 0.20 16.61 -27.08
CA LEU A 122 1.43 17.25 -26.61
C LEU A 122 1.24 18.70 -26.15
N THR A 123 0.29 19.42 -26.76
CA THR A 123 0.03 20.85 -26.50
C THR A 123 -1.32 21.12 -25.84
N ILE A 124 -2.23 20.13 -25.79
CA ILE A 124 -3.58 20.29 -25.25
C ILE A 124 -3.84 19.16 -24.25
N PRO A 125 -3.95 19.47 -22.94
CA PRO A 125 -4.00 18.44 -21.90
C PRO A 125 -5.28 17.59 -21.90
N ASN A 126 -6.41 18.07 -22.45
CA ASN A 126 -7.65 17.32 -22.58
C ASN A 126 -8.49 17.84 -23.76
N ALA A 127 -8.81 16.97 -24.72
CA ALA A 127 -9.79 17.23 -25.77
C ALA A 127 -10.89 16.15 -25.77
N ASN A 128 -12.08 16.50 -26.27
CA ASN A 128 -13.19 15.58 -26.44
C ASN A 128 -13.65 15.66 -27.89
N ASP A 129 -13.41 14.60 -28.65
CA ASP A 129 -13.64 14.57 -30.08
C ASP A 129 -14.77 13.60 -30.39
N THR A 130 -15.79 14.07 -31.11
CA THR A 130 -16.78 13.18 -31.72
C THR A 130 -16.15 12.63 -33.00
N ILE A 131 -15.89 11.32 -33.04
CA ILE A 131 -15.16 10.68 -34.14
C ILE A 131 -16.09 9.97 -35.12
N LEU A 132 -17.33 9.72 -34.72
CA LEU A 132 -18.42 9.47 -35.65
C LEU A 132 -19.74 9.86 -35.03
N SER A 133 -20.73 10.10 -35.90
CA SER A 133 -22.13 10.19 -35.51
C SER A 133 -23.01 9.42 -36.48
N ILE A 134 -24.10 8.87 -35.97
CA ILE A 134 -25.17 8.29 -36.77
C ILE A 134 -26.41 9.12 -36.49
N ILE A 135 -26.91 9.80 -37.50
CA ILE A 135 -27.99 10.77 -37.34
C ILE A 135 -29.07 10.56 -38.41
N PRO A 136 -30.34 10.88 -38.10
CA PRO A 136 -31.39 10.93 -39.10
C PRO A 136 -31.20 12.16 -40.02
N GLU A 137 -31.16 11.93 -41.33
CA GLU A 137 -31.07 12.97 -42.37
C GLU A 137 -31.96 12.59 -43.56
N ASN A 138 -32.83 13.51 -44.00
CA ASN A 138 -33.70 13.34 -45.17
C ASN A 138 -34.57 12.06 -45.17
N GLY A 139 -34.92 11.51 -44.00
CA GLY A 139 -35.72 10.28 -43.87
C GLY A 139 -34.91 8.98 -43.82
N HIS A 140 -33.58 9.09 -43.89
CA HIS A 140 -32.61 7.99 -43.80
C HIS A 140 -31.73 8.17 -42.56
N ALA A 141 -31.03 7.13 -42.13
CA ALA A 141 -29.94 7.27 -41.17
C ALA A 141 -28.62 7.35 -41.93
N VAL A 142 -27.75 8.29 -41.55
CA VAL A 142 -26.45 8.48 -42.19
C VAL A 142 -25.33 8.40 -41.15
N LEU A 143 -24.19 7.83 -41.56
CA LEU A 143 -22.94 7.87 -40.82
C LEU A 143 -22.19 9.14 -41.21
N LYS A 144 -21.76 9.90 -40.22
CA LYS A 144 -20.92 11.07 -40.39
C LYS A 144 -19.60 10.92 -39.67
N ASP A 145 -18.56 11.46 -40.30
CA ASP A 145 -17.23 11.58 -39.71
C ASP A 145 -17.15 12.73 -38.69
N HIS A 146 -15.93 12.99 -38.21
CA HIS A 146 -15.61 14.09 -37.29
C HIS A 146 -16.03 15.47 -37.81
N ASP A 147 -15.82 15.72 -39.10
CA ASP A 147 -16.13 17.00 -39.77
C ASP A 147 -17.61 17.11 -40.19
N ALA A 148 -18.45 16.18 -39.75
CA ALA A 148 -19.86 16.07 -40.07
C ALA A 148 -20.17 15.83 -41.57
N ASN A 149 -19.22 15.30 -42.34
CA ASN A 149 -19.46 14.84 -43.70
C ASN A 149 -20.20 13.51 -43.69
N THR A 150 -21.18 13.34 -44.57
CA THR A 150 -21.86 12.05 -44.76
C THR A 150 -20.95 11.10 -45.53
N VAL A 151 -20.56 9.99 -44.89
CA VAL A 151 -19.64 8.98 -45.45
C VAL A 151 -20.34 7.66 -45.76
N PHE A 152 -21.53 7.42 -45.20
CA PHE A 152 -22.33 6.24 -45.50
C PHE A 152 -23.82 6.48 -45.23
N GLU A 153 -24.70 5.82 -45.99
CA GLU A 153 -26.16 5.84 -45.79
C GLU A 153 -26.66 4.43 -45.44
N PHE A 154 -27.46 4.33 -44.38
CA PHE A 154 -27.95 3.05 -43.87
C PHE A 154 -29.32 2.68 -44.44
N GLU A 155 -29.48 1.40 -44.78
CA GLU A 155 -30.78 0.79 -45.07
C GLU A 155 -31.47 0.40 -43.75
N LYS A 156 -32.80 0.57 -43.71
CA LYS A 156 -33.61 0.16 -42.56
C LYS A 156 -33.61 -1.37 -42.40
N ASN A 157 -33.69 -1.82 -41.15
CA ASN A 157 -33.77 -3.21 -40.72
C ASN A 157 -32.59 -4.11 -41.18
N LYS A 158 -31.45 -3.51 -41.56
CA LYS A 158 -30.23 -4.22 -41.94
C LYS A 158 -29.15 -4.06 -40.87
N VAL A 159 -28.43 -5.14 -40.60
CA VAL A 159 -27.32 -5.14 -39.64
C VAL A 159 -26.05 -4.67 -40.34
N TYR A 160 -25.30 -3.82 -39.66
CA TYR A 160 -24.03 -3.28 -40.14
C TYR A 160 -22.93 -3.44 -39.09
N ASP A 161 -21.75 -3.87 -39.52
CA ASP A 161 -20.52 -3.83 -38.74
C ASP A 161 -19.81 -2.50 -38.99
N ILE A 162 -19.58 -1.71 -37.94
CA ILE A 162 -18.84 -0.45 -38.00
C ILE A 162 -17.50 -0.67 -37.34
N SER A 163 -16.41 -0.19 -37.96
CA SER A 163 -15.09 -0.18 -37.33
C SER A 163 -14.30 1.10 -37.56
N ILE A 164 -13.43 1.41 -36.61
CA ILE A 164 -12.57 2.60 -36.56
C ILE A 164 -11.15 2.12 -36.31
N SER A 165 -10.17 2.61 -37.07
CA SER A 165 -8.74 2.32 -36.88
C SER A 165 -7.97 3.62 -36.69
N ILE A 166 -7.17 3.70 -35.63
CA ILE A 166 -6.36 4.85 -35.24
C ILE A 166 -4.92 4.39 -35.04
N ASN A 167 -3.96 5.13 -35.59
CA ASN A 167 -2.55 4.95 -35.29
C ASN A 167 -2.05 6.11 -34.41
N ARG A 168 -1.31 5.79 -33.35
CA ARG A 168 -0.76 6.80 -32.44
C ARG A 168 0.25 7.68 -33.17
N GLY A 169 0.15 8.99 -32.94
CA GLY A 169 0.99 10.01 -33.58
C GLY A 169 0.54 10.41 -34.98
N GLU A 170 -0.51 9.79 -35.53
CA GLU A 170 -1.12 10.22 -36.79
C GLU A 170 -2.24 11.22 -36.56
N SER A 171 -2.47 12.09 -37.55
CA SER A 171 -3.60 13.04 -37.57
C SER A 171 -4.83 12.47 -38.27
N LYS A 172 -4.83 11.17 -38.61
CA LYS A 172 -5.91 10.52 -39.37
C LYS A 172 -6.40 9.24 -38.70
N TYR A 173 -7.66 8.90 -38.94
CA TYR A 173 -8.24 7.60 -38.63
C TYR A 173 -9.02 7.07 -39.83
N ALA A 174 -9.18 5.74 -39.89
CA ALA A 174 -10.00 5.09 -40.92
C ALA A 174 -11.34 4.66 -40.33
N LEU A 175 -12.41 4.85 -41.10
CA LEU A 175 -13.76 4.40 -40.77
C LEU A 175 -14.20 3.37 -41.80
N SER A 176 -14.72 2.24 -41.35
CA SER A 176 -15.19 1.15 -42.21
C SER A 176 -16.60 0.69 -41.85
N VAL A 177 -17.35 0.29 -42.86
CA VAL A 177 -18.67 -0.35 -42.74
C VAL A 177 -18.64 -1.69 -43.48
N ASN A 178 -18.97 -2.79 -42.79
CA ASN A 178 -18.91 -4.16 -43.30
C ASN A 178 -17.55 -4.48 -43.94
N ASP A 179 -16.46 -4.20 -43.21
CA ASP A 179 -15.05 -4.36 -43.62
C ASP A 179 -14.61 -3.55 -44.85
N ARG A 180 -15.44 -2.62 -45.33
CA ARG A 180 -15.10 -1.69 -46.40
C ARG A 180 -14.83 -0.32 -45.82
N GLU A 181 -13.63 0.23 -46.07
CA GLU A 181 -13.31 1.61 -45.74
C GLU A 181 -14.26 2.56 -46.47
N VAL A 182 -14.94 3.41 -45.69
CA VAL A 182 -15.87 4.44 -46.17
C VAL A 182 -15.27 5.83 -46.07
N GLY A 183 -14.17 6.00 -45.33
CA GLY A 183 -13.42 7.25 -45.29
C GLY A 183 -12.13 7.17 -44.47
N SER A 184 -11.18 8.03 -44.83
CA SER A 184 -10.01 8.40 -44.02
C SER A 184 -10.22 9.84 -43.55
N CYS A 185 -10.33 10.02 -42.24
CA CYS A 185 -10.85 11.23 -41.62
C CYS A 185 -9.76 11.89 -40.78
N ASP A 186 -9.76 13.22 -40.73
CA ASP A 186 -8.75 13.97 -39.99
C ASP A 186 -9.17 14.18 -38.52
N PHE A 187 -8.19 14.13 -37.63
CA PHE A 187 -8.26 14.70 -36.29
C PHE A 187 -7.79 16.15 -36.32
N PHE A 188 -8.23 16.96 -35.34
CA PHE A 188 -7.75 18.33 -35.18
C PHE A 188 -6.21 18.40 -35.03
N ILE A 189 -5.61 17.44 -34.33
CA ILE A 189 -4.17 17.30 -34.10
C ILE A 189 -3.80 15.81 -33.87
N PRO A 190 -2.53 15.41 -34.03
CA PRO A 190 -2.09 14.04 -33.78
C PRO A 190 -2.45 13.53 -32.38
N ILE A 191 -2.99 12.32 -32.32
CA ILE A 191 -3.37 11.68 -31.03
C ILE A 191 -2.14 11.06 -30.39
N TYR A 192 -1.84 11.46 -29.15
CA TYR A 192 -0.74 10.87 -28.38
C TYR A 192 -1.22 9.88 -27.32
N ARG A 193 -2.41 10.09 -26.75
CA ARG A 193 -3.01 9.24 -25.71
C ARG A 193 -4.53 9.33 -25.76
N ILE A 194 -5.23 8.21 -25.59
CA ILE A 194 -6.69 8.19 -25.36
C ILE A 194 -6.95 7.94 -23.87
N THR A 195 -7.65 8.84 -23.20
CA THR A 195 -7.96 8.74 -21.77
C THR A 195 -9.36 8.21 -21.48
N GLY A 196 -10.22 8.09 -22.50
CA GLY A 196 -11.53 7.49 -22.35
C GLY A 196 -12.37 7.55 -23.63
N MET A 197 -13.62 7.11 -23.53
CA MET A 197 -14.60 7.18 -24.61
C MET A 197 -16.02 7.35 -24.08
N ARG A 198 -16.92 7.79 -24.95
CA ARG A 198 -18.34 8.00 -24.65
C ARG A 198 -19.22 7.57 -25.81
N PHE A 199 -20.26 6.83 -25.46
CA PHE A 199 -21.34 6.44 -26.35
C PHE A 199 -22.62 7.15 -25.90
N LEU A 200 -23.11 8.07 -26.71
CA LEU A 200 -24.28 8.88 -26.41
C LEU A 200 -25.39 8.64 -27.42
N VAL A 201 -26.55 8.19 -26.96
CA VAL A 201 -27.78 8.13 -27.74
C VAL A 201 -28.78 9.13 -27.13
N ASN A 202 -29.14 10.15 -27.89
CA ASN A 202 -30.13 11.15 -27.45
C ASN A 202 -31.53 10.73 -27.90
N ASN A 203 -32.47 10.68 -26.96
CA ASN A 203 -33.86 10.35 -27.28
C ASN A 203 -34.60 11.59 -27.80
N ASN A 204 -35.06 11.52 -29.04
CA ASN A 204 -35.88 12.56 -29.66
C ASN A 204 -37.37 12.23 -29.67
N THR A 205 -37.77 10.95 -29.64
CA THR A 205 -39.17 10.50 -29.71
C THR A 205 -39.41 9.18 -28.94
N SER A 206 -40.62 8.98 -28.39
CA SER A 206 -40.90 7.86 -27.47
C SER A 206 -40.68 6.46 -28.05
N ASP A 207 -40.79 6.29 -29.37
CA ASP A 207 -40.81 4.98 -30.05
C ASP A 207 -39.54 4.68 -30.85
N SER A 208 -38.60 5.62 -30.91
CA SER A 208 -37.32 5.48 -31.60
C SER A 208 -36.30 4.76 -30.73
N TYR A 209 -35.54 3.84 -31.32
CA TYR A 209 -34.42 3.14 -30.68
C TYR A 209 -33.40 2.71 -31.73
N ILE A 210 -32.19 2.40 -31.29
CA ILE A 210 -31.18 1.70 -32.08
C ILE A 210 -30.88 0.34 -31.46
N CYS A 211 -30.71 -0.69 -32.28
CA CYS A 211 -30.18 -1.95 -31.79
C CYS A 211 -28.66 -1.95 -31.90
N PHE A 212 -27.99 -2.49 -30.89
CA PHE A 212 -26.53 -2.42 -30.72
C PHE A 212 -25.98 -3.73 -30.18
N ASP A 213 -24.84 -4.17 -30.71
CA ASP A 213 -24.18 -5.41 -30.30
C ASP A 213 -22.67 -5.40 -30.59
N LYS A 214 -21.91 -6.40 -30.08
CA LYS A 214 -20.49 -6.67 -30.38
C LYS A 214 -19.54 -5.47 -30.30
N PHE A 215 -19.78 -4.53 -29.40
CA PHE A 215 -18.82 -3.45 -29.18
C PHE A 215 -17.48 -4.03 -28.76
N THR A 216 -16.41 -3.68 -29.46
CA THR A 216 -15.07 -4.20 -29.25
C THR A 216 -14.09 -3.04 -29.37
N LEU A 217 -13.18 -2.92 -28.41
CA LEU A 217 -11.94 -2.15 -28.55
C LEU A 217 -10.81 -3.19 -28.74
N LYS A 218 -9.81 -2.92 -29.58
CA LYS A 218 -8.61 -3.74 -29.72
C LYS A 218 -7.43 -2.80 -29.79
N THR A 219 -6.33 -3.16 -29.17
CA THR A 219 -5.06 -2.44 -29.30
C THR A 219 -3.98 -3.43 -29.71
N SER A 220 -2.87 -2.96 -30.28
CA SER A 220 -1.68 -3.80 -30.52
C SER A 220 -0.89 -4.14 -29.23
N GLY A 221 -1.46 -3.86 -28.05
CA GLY A 221 -0.85 -4.03 -26.72
C GLY A 221 -1.88 -4.33 -25.62
N SER A 222 -1.97 -3.49 -24.58
CA SER A 222 -2.65 -3.80 -23.29
C SER A 222 -4.14 -4.15 -23.41
N ARG A 223 -4.67 -4.94 -22.44
CA ARG A 223 -6.11 -5.25 -22.33
C ARG A 223 -6.90 -4.04 -21.77
N TYR A 224 -8.09 -3.74 -22.31
CA TYR A 224 -9.01 -2.72 -21.79
C TYR A 224 -10.46 -3.22 -21.77
N PRO A 225 -11.39 -2.58 -21.03
CA PRO A 225 -11.10 -2.14 -19.68
C PRO A 225 -10.57 -3.34 -18.88
N GLN A 226 -9.60 -3.08 -18.00
CA GLN A 226 -9.07 -4.13 -17.13
C GLN A 226 -10.24 -4.66 -16.28
N PRO A 227 -10.50 -5.98 -16.21
CA PRO A 227 -11.56 -6.55 -15.39
C PRO A 227 -11.44 -6.06 -13.94
N TYR A 228 -12.59 -6.01 -13.26
CA TYR A 228 -12.86 -5.41 -11.95
C TYR A 228 -11.90 -5.83 -10.81
N SER A 229 -11.17 -6.90 -11.01
CA SER A 229 -9.90 -7.29 -10.40
C SER A 229 -9.45 -8.51 -11.19
N TYR A 230 -8.14 -8.73 -11.34
CA TYR A 230 -7.61 -9.97 -11.92
C TYR A 230 -7.50 -11.11 -10.89
N GLN A 231 -7.97 -10.88 -9.66
CA GLN A 231 -8.05 -11.89 -8.63
C GLN A 231 -9.00 -13.03 -9.05
N GLU A 232 -8.48 -14.25 -9.10
CA GLU A 232 -9.33 -15.43 -9.25
C GLU A 232 -10.29 -15.53 -8.06
N THR A 233 -11.55 -15.83 -8.35
CA THR A 233 -12.57 -16.06 -7.31
C THR A 233 -12.19 -17.28 -6.48
N GLY A 234 -12.51 -17.23 -5.20
CA GLY A 234 -12.06 -18.26 -4.27
C GLY A 234 -12.54 -18.01 -2.85
N PRO A 235 -12.24 -18.94 -1.93
CA PRO A 235 -12.52 -18.72 -0.52
C PRO A 235 -11.73 -17.50 -0.02
N LEU A 236 -12.34 -16.76 0.92
CA LEU A 236 -11.62 -15.73 1.67
C LEU A 236 -10.37 -16.33 2.35
N PRO A 237 -9.25 -15.60 2.40
CA PRO A 237 -8.09 -16.03 3.18
C PRO A 237 -8.45 -16.15 4.67
N ASP A 238 -7.88 -17.13 5.35
CA ASP A 238 -8.04 -17.27 6.79
C ASP A 238 -7.22 -16.19 7.50
N VAL A 239 -7.91 -15.16 8.02
CA VAL A 239 -7.30 -14.04 8.73
C VAL A 239 -7.51 -14.22 10.23
N THR A 240 -6.51 -14.78 10.90
CA THR A 240 -6.49 -14.87 12.37
C THR A 240 -5.88 -13.61 12.97
N LEU A 241 -6.72 -12.78 13.59
CA LEU A 241 -6.27 -11.59 14.29
C LEU A 241 -5.38 -11.96 15.51
N PRO A 242 -4.33 -11.18 15.81
CA PRO A 242 -3.52 -11.38 17.01
C PRO A 242 -4.36 -11.40 18.29
N LYS A 243 -3.89 -12.02 19.38
CA LYS A 243 -4.62 -11.92 20.66
C LYS A 243 -4.46 -10.53 21.25
N VAL A 244 -5.53 -9.99 21.85
CA VAL A 244 -5.44 -8.74 22.62
C VAL A 244 -4.40 -8.93 23.73
N LYS A 245 -3.32 -8.15 23.68
CA LYS A 245 -2.37 -8.08 24.80
C LYS A 245 -3.12 -7.48 25.98
N LYS A 246 -3.27 -8.23 27.07
CA LYS A 246 -3.82 -7.68 28.32
C LYS A 246 -2.82 -6.67 28.86
N ASP A 247 -3.19 -5.39 28.86
CA ASP A 247 -2.42 -4.36 29.53
C ASP A 247 -2.43 -4.62 31.03
N LYS A 248 -1.26 -4.97 31.59
CA LYS A 248 -0.91 -4.95 33.04
C LYS A 248 0.44 -5.57 33.42
N ASN A 249 1.20 -6.14 32.49
CA ASN A 249 2.51 -6.71 32.82
C ASN A 249 3.64 -5.72 32.50
N PHE A 250 4.57 -5.58 33.44
CA PHE A 250 5.81 -4.85 33.22
C PHE A 250 6.62 -5.48 32.09
N SER A 251 7.14 -4.65 31.19
CA SER A 251 7.97 -5.11 30.07
C SER A 251 9.37 -4.53 30.16
N LEU A 252 10.39 -5.35 29.91
CA LEU A 252 11.78 -4.93 29.83
C LEU A 252 12.33 -5.28 28.45
N TYR A 253 13.05 -4.35 27.84
CA TYR A 253 13.75 -4.56 26.58
C TYR A 253 15.23 -4.25 26.74
N ILE A 254 16.07 -5.05 26.08
CA ILE A 254 17.46 -4.70 25.79
C ILE A 254 17.57 -4.64 24.27
N ASN A 255 17.84 -3.45 23.74
CA ASN A 255 17.66 -3.10 22.34
C ASN A 255 16.23 -3.47 21.90
N THR A 256 16.07 -4.34 20.90
CA THR A 256 14.76 -4.81 20.42
C THR A 256 14.29 -6.11 21.10
N VAL A 257 15.11 -6.73 21.96
CA VAL A 257 14.82 -8.03 22.56
C VAL A 257 14.01 -7.86 23.85
N THR A 258 12.83 -8.48 23.91
CA THR A 258 12.02 -8.54 25.14
C THR A 258 12.63 -9.51 26.16
N ILE A 259 12.80 -9.05 27.40
CA ILE A 259 13.39 -9.82 28.49
C ILE A 259 12.33 -10.41 29.41
N ASN A 260 12.35 -11.74 29.54
CA ASN A 260 11.52 -12.50 30.47
C ASN A 260 12.09 -12.42 31.89
N LEU A 261 11.51 -11.53 32.69
CA LEU A 261 11.88 -11.37 34.10
C LEU A 261 11.44 -12.58 34.94
N ASN A 262 12.34 -13.10 35.77
CA ASN A 262 12.07 -14.20 36.70
C ASN A 262 11.35 -13.76 37.99
N LYS A 263 11.35 -12.45 38.28
CA LYS A 263 10.67 -11.79 39.39
C LYS A 263 10.16 -10.43 38.93
N SER A 264 9.01 -10.01 39.47
CA SER A 264 8.47 -8.68 39.21
C SER A 264 9.44 -7.60 39.71
N PRO A 265 9.59 -6.49 38.98
CA PRO A 265 10.28 -5.31 39.49
C PRO A 265 9.68 -4.79 40.79
N VAL A 266 10.49 -4.08 41.56
CA VAL A 266 10.08 -3.51 42.85
C VAL A 266 10.39 -2.04 42.86
N GLU A 267 9.41 -1.23 43.23
CA GLU A 267 9.60 0.19 43.49
C GLU A 267 9.75 0.42 45.00
N LYS A 268 10.80 1.14 45.40
CA LYS A 268 11.05 1.51 46.80
C LYS A 268 11.68 2.89 46.84
N ASN A 269 11.13 3.79 47.66
CA ASN A 269 11.60 5.17 47.81
C ASN A 269 11.75 5.89 46.45
N ASN A 270 10.73 5.78 45.59
CA ASN A 270 10.73 6.36 44.24
C ASN A 270 11.85 5.84 43.31
N THR A 271 12.43 4.68 43.62
CA THR A 271 13.47 4.02 42.80
C THR A 271 12.97 2.63 42.39
N LEU A 272 13.11 2.30 41.10
CA LEU A 272 12.86 0.95 40.62
C LEU A 272 14.09 0.10 40.69
N TYR A 273 13.83 -1.13 41.10
CA TYR A 273 14.79 -2.19 41.14
C TYR A 273 14.33 -3.31 40.22
N LEU A 274 15.23 -3.77 39.36
CA LEU A 274 15.05 -4.93 38.49
C LEU A 274 15.86 -6.12 39.02
N PRO A 275 15.46 -7.37 38.70
CA PRO A 275 16.21 -8.57 39.08
C PRO A 275 17.60 -8.55 38.44
N LEU A 276 18.65 -8.34 39.25
CA LEU A 276 20.02 -8.13 38.79
C LEU A 276 20.54 -9.31 37.96
N GLU A 277 20.45 -10.51 38.53
CA GLU A 277 20.99 -11.73 37.91
C GLU A 277 20.35 -11.97 36.54
N ARG A 278 19.01 -11.94 36.45
CA ARG A 278 18.29 -12.20 35.20
C ARG A 278 18.63 -11.19 34.11
N VAL A 279 18.66 -9.90 34.43
CA VAL A 279 18.94 -8.86 33.43
C VAL A 279 20.38 -8.97 32.92
N MET A 280 21.34 -9.23 33.81
CA MET A 280 22.75 -9.39 33.44
C MET A 280 23.00 -10.67 32.64
N GLU A 281 22.40 -11.80 33.03
CA GLU A 281 22.46 -13.06 32.29
C GLU A 281 21.93 -12.89 30.86
N CYS A 282 20.77 -12.25 30.70
CA CYS A 282 20.18 -11.96 29.39
C CYS A 282 21.05 -11.04 28.52
N ALA A 283 21.87 -10.20 29.14
CA ALA A 283 22.84 -9.33 28.48
C ALA A 283 24.21 -9.99 28.25
N GLY A 284 24.36 -11.29 28.56
CA GLY A 284 25.59 -12.06 28.33
C GLY A 284 26.64 -11.97 29.44
N PHE A 285 26.24 -11.64 30.67
CA PHE A 285 27.14 -11.58 31.83
C PHE A 285 26.98 -12.78 32.77
N ASP A 286 28.10 -13.25 33.30
CA ASP A 286 28.14 -14.13 34.46
C ASP A 286 27.95 -13.31 35.74
N VAL A 287 27.01 -13.70 36.60
CA VAL A 287 26.84 -13.12 37.94
C VAL A 287 27.22 -14.13 39.02
N LYS A 288 28.14 -13.74 39.91
CA LYS A 288 28.52 -14.52 41.10
C LYS A 288 28.26 -13.71 42.36
N THR A 289 27.51 -14.29 43.29
CA THR A 289 27.11 -13.62 44.53
C THR A 289 27.74 -14.29 45.75
N SER A 290 28.11 -13.48 46.75
CA SER A 290 28.60 -13.90 48.06
C SER A 290 27.95 -13.04 49.15
N LYS A 291 28.17 -13.34 50.43
CA LYS A 291 27.52 -12.61 51.54
C LYS A 291 27.80 -11.10 51.54
N SER A 292 28.95 -10.65 51.05
CA SER A 292 29.39 -9.24 51.08
C SER A 292 29.65 -8.64 49.71
N LYS A 293 29.67 -9.43 48.64
CA LYS A 293 30.17 -9.01 47.32
C LYS A 293 29.40 -9.67 46.19
N ILE A 294 29.13 -8.90 45.14
CA ILE A 294 28.58 -9.36 43.86
C ILE A 294 29.62 -9.09 42.78
N ILE A 295 29.90 -10.09 41.94
CA ILE A 295 30.82 -10.00 40.80
C ILE A 295 30.00 -10.21 39.54
N ILE A 296 30.08 -9.26 38.61
CA ILE A 296 29.44 -9.34 37.29
C ILE A 296 30.56 -9.29 36.26
N LYS A 297 30.64 -10.24 35.34
CA LYS A 297 31.74 -10.31 34.37
C LYS A 297 31.27 -10.83 33.02
N ASN A 298 31.92 -10.38 31.98
CA ASN A 298 31.95 -11.06 30.69
C ASN A 298 33.39 -11.08 30.18
N ASP A 299 33.56 -11.29 28.88
CA ASP A 299 34.86 -11.25 28.20
C ASP A 299 35.48 -9.84 28.16
N LYS A 300 34.67 -8.79 28.19
CA LYS A 300 35.13 -7.40 28.06
C LYS A 300 35.37 -6.70 29.40
N ILE A 301 34.55 -6.96 30.42
CA ILE A 301 34.54 -6.20 31.67
C ILE A 301 34.37 -7.09 32.90
N SER A 302 34.85 -6.60 34.04
CA SER A 302 34.59 -7.16 35.37
C SER A 302 34.16 -6.04 36.31
N ALA A 303 32.96 -6.17 36.86
CA ALA A 303 32.38 -5.26 37.83
C ALA A 303 32.26 -5.95 39.20
N GLU A 304 32.58 -5.21 40.25
CA GLU A 304 32.45 -5.63 41.64
C GLU A 304 31.54 -4.67 42.39
N ILE A 305 30.56 -5.20 43.12
CA ILE A 305 29.67 -4.42 43.97
C ILE A 305 29.88 -4.84 45.42
N ASN A 306 30.24 -3.88 46.27
CA ASN A 306 30.48 -4.09 47.70
C ASN A 306 30.04 -2.85 48.50
N ASN A 307 29.25 -3.06 49.55
CA ASN A 307 28.79 -1.99 50.46
C ASN A 307 28.26 -0.72 49.77
N GLY A 308 27.42 -0.88 48.74
CA GLY A 308 26.82 0.24 48.00
C GLY A 308 27.78 0.97 47.05
N THR A 309 28.95 0.38 46.79
CA THR A 309 29.95 0.91 45.86
C THR A 309 30.10 -0.06 44.68
N LEU A 310 30.21 0.49 43.46
CA LEU A 310 30.51 -0.22 42.22
C LEU A 310 31.96 0.06 41.83
N THR A 311 32.78 -0.97 41.69
CA THR A 311 34.11 -0.90 41.08
C THR A 311 34.05 -1.55 39.71
N LEU A 312 34.28 -0.77 38.66
CA LEU A 312 34.23 -1.21 37.26
C LEU A 312 35.49 -0.71 36.55
N ASN A 313 36.29 -1.63 35.99
CA ASN A 313 37.56 -1.34 35.31
C ASN A 313 38.49 -0.41 36.12
N ASN A 314 38.70 -0.72 37.41
CA ASN A 314 39.52 0.04 38.38
C ASN A 314 39.00 1.43 38.78
N LYS A 315 37.83 1.87 38.27
CA LYS A 315 37.14 3.06 38.76
C LYS A 315 36.07 2.67 39.78
N THR A 316 36.03 3.39 40.90
CA THR A 316 35.13 3.10 42.02
C THR A 316 34.13 4.25 42.18
N VAL A 317 32.84 3.92 42.17
CA VAL A 317 31.73 4.87 42.20
C VAL A 317 30.75 4.48 43.31
N LYS A 318 30.31 5.46 44.09
CA LYS A 318 29.25 5.26 45.10
C LYS A 318 27.89 5.23 44.41
N LEU A 319 27.11 4.18 44.63
CA LEU A 319 25.76 4.09 44.10
C LEU A 319 24.81 4.96 44.95
N ASN A 320 23.95 5.73 44.28
CA ASN A 320 22.91 6.49 44.99
C ASN A 320 21.89 5.55 45.63
N ASN A 321 21.62 4.44 44.95
CA ASN A 321 20.68 3.40 45.37
C ASN A 321 21.39 2.04 45.37
N PRO A 322 21.78 1.51 46.54
CA PRO A 322 22.52 0.25 46.63
C PRO A 322 21.64 -0.94 46.23
N VAL A 323 22.28 -2.04 45.81
CA VAL A 323 21.59 -3.32 45.54
C VAL A 323 20.85 -3.78 46.80
N ILE A 324 19.59 -4.19 46.64
CA ILE A 324 18.76 -4.70 47.74
C ILE A 324 18.45 -6.18 47.55
N ARG A 325 18.18 -6.89 48.65
CA ARG A 325 17.65 -8.25 48.59
C ARG A 325 16.13 -8.22 48.76
N HIS A 326 15.39 -8.74 47.78
CA HIS A 326 13.93 -8.83 47.84
C HIS A 326 13.48 -10.23 47.44
N LYS A 327 12.71 -10.91 48.32
CA LYS A 327 12.19 -12.27 48.09
C LYS A 327 13.27 -13.25 47.57
N GLY A 328 14.46 -13.17 48.14
CA GLY A 328 15.57 -14.07 47.85
C GLY A 328 16.45 -13.69 46.66
N VAL A 329 16.09 -12.69 45.85
CA VAL A 329 16.82 -12.25 44.66
C VAL A 329 17.49 -10.89 44.89
N TYR A 330 18.65 -10.67 44.29
CA TYR A 330 19.29 -9.35 44.26
C TYR A 330 18.59 -8.45 43.24
N MET A 331 18.17 -7.28 43.68
CA MET A 331 17.51 -6.28 42.85
C MET A 331 18.40 -5.04 42.77
N ALA A 332 18.64 -4.57 41.54
CA ALA A 332 19.52 -3.44 41.27
C ALA A 332 18.74 -2.26 40.70
N SER A 333 19.17 -1.04 41.05
CA SER A 333 18.61 0.19 40.50
C SER A 333 19.02 0.39 39.04
N LEU A 334 18.28 1.22 38.30
CA LEU A 334 18.59 1.53 36.91
C LEU A 334 19.99 2.15 36.72
N GLN A 335 20.46 2.93 37.69
CA GLN A 335 21.80 3.52 37.67
C GLN A 335 22.89 2.44 37.54
N LEU A 336 22.74 1.32 38.25
CA LEU A 336 23.72 0.23 38.17
C LEU A 336 23.74 -0.39 36.77
N PHE A 337 22.57 -0.60 36.15
CA PHE A 337 22.50 -1.12 34.79
C PHE A 337 23.08 -0.15 33.77
N HIS A 338 22.81 1.16 33.91
CA HIS A 338 23.40 2.20 33.08
C HIS A 338 24.92 2.10 33.04
N GLU A 339 25.54 2.01 34.23
CA GLU A 339 26.99 1.89 34.35
C GLU A 339 27.52 0.55 33.83
N VAL A 340 26.94 -0.58 34.24
CA VAL A 340 27.52 -1.89 33.89
C VAL A 340 27.29 -2.24 32.42
N LEU A 341 26.15 -1.84 31.84
CA LEU A 341 25.79 -2.14 30.44
C LEU A 341 26.20 -1.03 29.46
N ASN A 342 26.74 0.09 29.95
CA ASN A 342 26.99 1.31 29.16
C ASN A 342 25.81 1.67 28.24
N CYS A 343 24.60 1.68 28.78
CA CYS A 343 23.35 1.83 28.02
C CYS A 343 22.71 3.21 28.22
N LYS A 344 21.86 3.67 27.30
CA LYS A 344 20.81 4.64 27.64
C LYS A 344 19.60 3.87 28.17
N ILE A 345 18.94 4.41 29.18
CA ILE A 345 17.74 3.82 29.77
C ILE A 345 16.56 4.75 29.55
N TRP A 346 15.51 4.20 28.94
CA TRP A 346 14.21 4.84 28.90
C TRP A 346 13.23 4.11 29.81
N TRP A 347 12.63 4.81 30.76
CA TRP A 347 11.49 4.31 31.50
C TRP A 347 10.23 5.06 31.09
N ASP A 348 9.30 4.33 30.49
CA ASP A 348 7.92 4.74 30.25
C ASP A 348 7.00 4.22 31.37
N GLU A 349 6.54 5.14 32.22
CA GLU A 349 5.75 4.79 33.39
C GLU A 349 4.29 4.45 33.08
N ALA A 350 3.74 5.07 32.05
CA ALA A 350 2.37 4.84 31.60
C ALA A 350 2.25 3.42 31.04
N GLU A 351 3.21 3.01 30.20
CA GLU A 351 3.24 1.67 29.60
C GLU A 351 3.92 0.60 30.46
N LYS A 352 4.40 0.97 31.66
CA LYS A 352 5.19 0.09 32.55
C LYS A 352 6.32 -0.62 31.80
N THR A 353 7.03 0.12 30.97
CA THR A 353 8.06 -0.40 30.06
C THR A 353 9.40 0.26 30.33
N VAL A 354 10.44 -0.55 30.43
CA VAL A 354 11.83 -0.09 30.48
C VAL A 354 12.57 -0.60 29.25
N ALA A 355 13.27 0.29 28.56
CA ALA A 355 14.11 -0.05 27.41
C ALA A 355 15.56 0.35 27.70
N PHE A 356 16.48 -0.59 27.54
CA PHE A 356 17.92 -0.33 27.55
C PHE A 356 18.43 -0.34 26.12
N THR A 357 19.12 0.72 25.69
CA THR A 357 19.78 0.76 24.38
C THR A 357 21.29 0.82 24.55
N THR A 358 22.00 -0.10 23.91
CA THR A 358 23.44 -0.28 24.05
C THR A 358 24.16 0.00 22.73
N GLY A 359 25.50 0.11 22.78
CA GLY A 359 26.36 0.28 21.59
C GLY A 359 25.79 1.20 20.51
N LYS A 360 25.55 0.67 19.30
CA LYS A 360 25.10 1.48 18.14
C LYS A 360 23.67 2.03 18.34
N TYR A 361 22.79 1.27 18.99
CA TYR A 361 21.37 1.65 19.23
C TYR A 361 21.22 2.96 20.03
N LYS A 362 22.29 3.45 20.66
CA LYS A 362 22.30 4.72 21.39
C LYS A 362 22.37 5.96 20.49
N ASN A 363 22.90 5.88 19.26
CA ASN A 363 23.03 7.04 18.33
C ASN A 363 23.42 6.66 16.89
N ASP A 364 22.90 5.55 16.36
CA ASP A 364 23.15 5.17 14.96
C ASP A 364 22.21 5.85 13.96
N ASP A 365 21.24 6.63 14.45
CA ASP A 365 20.25 7.35 13.67
C ASP A 365 19.24 6.47 12.93
N ILE A 366 19.06 5.22 13.39
CA ILE A 366 18.12 4.26 12.81
C ILE A 366 16.84 4.17 13.67
N LEU A 367 15.70 4.38 13.01
CA LEU A 367 14.36 4.22 13.61
C LEU A 367 14.03 2.74 13.81
N ARG A 368 13.54 2.39 14.99
CA ARG A 368 13.22 1.01 15.38
C ARG A 368 11.91 0.93 16.13
N ILE A 369 11.36 -0.28 16.22
CA ILE A 369 10.18 -0.58 17.03
C ILE A 369 10.61 -1.27 18.33
N ILE A 370 10.30 -0.65 19.47
CA ILE A 370 10.44 -1.26 20.81
C ILE A 370 9.09 -1.12 21.51
N ASN A 371 8.50 -2.25 21.90
CA ASN A 371 7.18 -2.31 22.53
C ASN A 371 6.06 -1.58 21.76
N ASN A 372 5.94 -1.81 20.45
CA ASN A 372 4.99 -1.12 19.58
C ASN A 372 5.12 0.42 19.64
N LYS A 373 6.33 0.95 19.87
CA LYS A 373 6.64 2.37 19.75
C LYS A 373 7.88 2.59 18.91
N PHE A 374 7.93 3.70 18.19
CA PHE A 374 9.13 4.14 17.50
C PHE A 374 10.20 4.63 18.49
N TYR A 375 11.44 4.19 18.28
CA TYR A 375 12.62 4.62 19.02
C TYR A 375 13.74 4.96 18.05
N MET A 376 14.51 6.00 18.35
CA MET A 376 15.74 6.34 17.65
C MET A 376 16.73 6.90 18.67
N ASN A 377 18.01 6.54 18.54
CA ASN A 377 19.08 7.03 19.42
C ASN A 377 18.79 6.83 20.93
N GLY A 378 18.15 5.71 21.26
CA GLY A 378 17.82 5.32 22.63
C GLY A 378 16.59 5.99 23.25
N GLU A 379 15.84 6.76 22.49
CA GLU A 379 14.70 7.55 22.98
C GLU A 379 13.48 7.31 22.08
N PRO A 380 12.24 7.36 22.62
CA PRO A 380 11.04 7.35 21.81
C PRO A 380 11.06 8.48 20.77
N TYR A 381 10.77 8.15 19.52
CA TYR A 381 10.70 9.12 18.45
C TYR A 381 9.28 9.71 18.37
N TYR A 382 9.18 11.03 18.43
CA TYR A 382 7.94 11.78 18.30
C TYR A 382 8.18 12.98 17.39
N GLU A 383 7.40 13.10 16.32
CA GLU A 383 7.46 14.24 15.42
C GLU A 383 6.16 14.43 14.61
N ILE A 384 5.68 15.67 14.55
CA ILE A 384 4.78 16.14 13.50
C ILE A 384 5.64 16.96 12.54
N SER A 385 5.80 16.50 11.31
CA SER A 385 6.56 17.20 10.28
C SER A 385 5.74 17.31 8.99
N PHE A 386 6.38 17.31 7.81
CA PHE A 386 5.73 17.64 6.55
C PHE A 386 6.02 16.65 5.41
N ASN A 387 5.05 16.54 4.51
CA ASN A 387 5.29 16.10 3.15
C ASN A 387 6.01 17.21 2.38
N LYS A 388 7.07 16.83 1.66
CA LYS A 388 7.71 17.60 0.58
C LYS A 388 7.81 16.68 -0.63
N PHE A 389 6.64 16.20 -1.07
CA PHE A 389 6.49 15.11 -2.05
C PHE A 389 7.26 15.37 -3.36
N ASP A 390 7.39 16.64 -3.73
CA ASP A 390 7.98 17.14 -4.96
C ASP A 390 9.49 17.41 -4.88
N LEU A 391 10.16 17.16 -3.74
CA LEU A 391 11.60 17.43 -3.59
C LEU A 391 12.44 16.78 -4.70
N CYS A 392 12.16 15.50 -4.99
CA CYS A 392 12.82 14.75 -6.05
C CYS A 392 12.63 15.41 -7.42
N MET A 393 11.41 15.84 -7.72
CA MET A 393 11.07 16.49 -8.99
C MET A 393 11.76 17.87 -9.10
N GLN A 394 11.83 18.62 -8.00
CA GLN A 394 12.43 19.96 -7.93
C GLN A 394 13.94 19.92 -8.17
N ILE A 395 14.63 18.91 -7.63
CA ILE A 395 16.05 18.67 -7.91
C ILE A 395 16.26 18.22 -9.36
N ALA A 396 15.30 17.47 -9.91
CA ALA A 396 15.39 16.98 -11.28
C ALA A 396 15.17 18.06 -12.35
N ALA A 397 14.58 19.20 -11.98
CA ALA A 397 14.30 20.32 -12.89
C ALA A 397 15.55 20.89 -13.58
N ASP A 398 16.72 20.76 -12.97
CA ASP A 398 18.00 21.17 -13.57
C ASP A 398 18.43 20.28 -14.76
N TYR A 399 17.84 19.08 -14.88
CA TYR A 399 18.19 18.08 -15.88
C TYR A 399 17.13 17.90 -16.97
N TYR A 400 15.86 18.21 -16.69
CA TYR A 400 14.78 18.12 -17.66
C TYR A 400 13.69 19.16 -17.42
N TYR A 401 13.03 19.58 -18.50
CA TYR A 401 11.89 20.50 -18.44
C TYR A 401 10.57 19.74 -18.28
N ASP A 402 9.72 20.17 -17.34
CA ASP A 402 8.34 19.71 -17.19
C ASP A 402 7.42 20.92 -17.06
N SER A 403 6.48 21.05 -18.00
CA SER A 403 5.53 22.16 -18.06
C SER A 403 4.54 22.19 -16.91
N SER A 404 4.45 21.13 -16.10
CA SER A 404 3.66 21.10 -14.86
C SER A 404 4.36 21.81 -13.69
N TYR A 405 5.67 22.06 -13.83
CA TYR A 405 6.52 22.71 -12.85
C TYR A 405 7.37 23.86 -13.45
N PRO A 406 6.81 24.77 -14.27
CA PRO A 406 7.59 25.73 -15.03
C PRO A 406 7.95 27.00 -14.23
N THR A 407 7.84 26.98 -12.90
CA THR A 407 8.01 28.18 -12.07
C THR A 407 9.50 28.46 -11.85
N ALA A 408 9.89 29.74 -11.78
CA ALA A 408 11.26 30.12 -11.39
C ALA A 408 11.60 29.69 -9.94
N GLU A 409 10.59 29.31 -9.15
CA GLU A 409 10.72 28.77 -7.81
C GLU A 409 10.97 27.24 -7.82
N PHE A 410 10.75 26.54 -8.92
CA PHE A 410 11.00 25.10 -9.03
C PHE A 410 12.46 24.80 -9.42
N THR A 411 13.39 25.05 -8.49
CA THR A 411 14.83 24.90 -8.71
C THR A 411 15.52 24.18 -7.55
N TYR A 412 16.73 23.67 -7.78
CA TYR A 412 17.57 23.13 -6.71
C TYR A 412 17.78 24.12 -5.55
N ALA A 413 17.97 25.41 -5.85
CA ALA A 413 18.16 26.44 -4.83
C ALA A 413 16.92 26.63 -3.93
N ALA A 414 15.72 26.48 -4.49
CA ALA A 414 14.48 26.53 -3.72
C ALA A 414 14.27 25.27 -2.88
N ALA A 415 14.62 24.09 -3.40
CA ALA A 415 14.67 22.86 -2.60
C ALA A 415 15.61 23.01 -1.39
N GLU A 416 16.81 23.56 -1.61
CA GLU A 416 17.77 23.87 -0.56
C GLU A 416 17.20 24.87 0.47
N SER A 417 16.57 25.95 -0.01
CA SER A 417 15.92 26.93 0.87
C SER A 417 14.81 26.31 1.72
N ALA A 418 14.01 25.39 1.17
CA ALA A 418 12.93 24.72 1.87
C ALA A 418 13.48 23.81 3.00
N LEU A 419 14.50 23.00 2.71
CA LEU A 419 15.13 22.13 3.70
C LEU A 419 15.85 22.91 4.79
N LYS A 420 16.52 24.01 4.43
CA LYS A 420 17.11 24.94 5.38
C LYS A 420 16.06 25.50 6.35
N GLN A 421 14.92 25.96 5.83
CA GLN A 421 13.86 26.52 6.66
C GLN A 421 13.28 25.46 7.62
N LEU A 422 13.01 24.24 7.14
CA LEU A 422 12.55 23.14 7.98
C LEU A 422 13.52 22.85 9.14
N ASN A 423 14.83 22.81 8.84
CA ASN A 423 15.85 22.62 9.86
C ASN A 423 15.90 23.77 10.88
N GLU A 424 15.83 25.03 10.43
CA GLU A 424 15.81 26.22 11.29
C GLU A 424 14.57 26.26 12.20
N LEU A 425 13.44 25.71 11.74
CA LEU A 425 12.22 25.55 12.53
C LEU A 425 12.24 24.36 13.49
N GLY A 426 13.28 23.51 13.41
CA GLY A 426 13.51 22.38 14.31
C GLY A 426 12.93 21.05 13.84
N PHE A 427 12.45 20.95 12.59
CA PHE A 427 12.04 19.67 12.01
C PHE A 427 13.24 18.83 11.61
N LYS A 428 13.09 17.51 11.72
CA LYS A 428 14.13 16.48 11.53
C LYS A 428 13.74 15.41 10.54
N SER A 429 12.49 15.35 10.10
CA SER A 429 12.05 14.42 9.07
C SER A 429 11.16 15.07 8.02
N ILE A 430 11.08 14.48 6.83
CA ILE A 430 10.08 14.76 5.80
C ILE A 430 9.64 13.45 5.14
N ARG A 431 8.49 13.48 4.47
CA ARG A 431 8.08 12.44 3.53
C ARG A 431 8.17 12.94 2.10
N ILE A 432 8.75 12.16 1.19
CA ILE A 432 8.92 12.53 -0.22
C ILE A 432 8.60 11.38 -1.17
N PHE A 433 8.36 11.69 -2.45
CA PHE A 433 8.26 10.68 -3.52
C PHE A 433 9.57 10.56 -4.28
N ALA A 434 9.99 9.35 -4.59
CA ALA A 434 11.11 9.06 -5.50
C ALA A 434 10.73 9.23 -6.99
N ARG A 435 9.61 9.91 -7.28
CA ARG A 435 9.01 10.07 -8.60
C ARG A 435 9.54 11.28 -9.35
N ASN A 436 9.97 11.09 -10.58
CA ASN A 436 10.29 12.15 -11.55
C ASN A 436 10.34 11.57 -12.98
N ASN A 437 10.44 12.40 -14.02
CA ASN A 437 10.38 11.92 -15.41
C ASN A 437 11.65 11.19 -15.89
N LEU A 438 12.81 11.39 -15.25
CA LEU A 438 14.02 10.61 -15.56
C LEU A 438 13.86 9.14 -15.19
N ARG A 439 12.90 8.80 -14.33
CA ARG A 439 12.65 7.42 -13.91
C ARG A 439 12.06 6.54 -15.01
N ASN A 440 11.38 7.13 -16.01
CA ASN A 440 10.46 6.39 -16.89
C ASN A 440 11.11 5.23 -17.64
N ASP A 441 12.39 5.35 -18.00
CA ASP A 441 13.11 4.37 -18.80
C ASP A 441 14.39 3.83 -18.13
N ILE A 442 14.60 4.05 -16.82
CA ILE A 442 15.86 3.66 -16.14
C ILE A 442 16.16 2.16 -16.21
N MET A 443 15.14 1.32 -16.40
CA MET A 443 15.34 -0.12 -16.54
C MET A 443 15.94 -0.51 -17.91
N TYR A 444 15.80 0.36 -18.92
CA TYR A 444 16.14 0.09 -20.32
C TYR A 444 17.13 1.10 -20.93
N SER A 445 17.30 2.26 -20.29
CA SER A 445 18.18 3.35 -20.71
C SER A 445 19.28 3.57 -19.67
N ARG A 446 20.53 3.31 -20.08
CA ARG A 446 21.69 3.54 -19.22
C ARG A 446 21.88 5.02 -18.87
N GLU A 447 21.64 5.90 -19.84
CA GLU A 447 21.78 7.34 -19.66
C GLU A 447 20.78 7.88 -18.63
N ASP A 448 19.50 7.50 -18.76
CA ASP A 448 18.46 7.95 -17.83
C ASP A 448 18.70 7.39 -16.43
N LYS A 449 19.18 6.13 -16.34
CA LYS A 449 19.59 5.52 -15.07
C LYS A 449 20.73 6.31 -14.40
N GLU A 450 21.79 6.65 -15.14
CA GLU A 450 22.92 7.40 -14.60
C GLU A 450 22.48 8.80 -14.11
N LYS A 451 21.66 9.51 -14.89
CA LYS A 451 21.10 10.82 -14.50
C LYS A 451 20.19 10.73 -13.27
N TYR A 452 19.33 9.71 -13.22
CA TYR A 452 18.45 9.49 -12.07
C TYR A 452 19.24 9.27 -10.78
N TYR A 453 20.29 8.44 -10.80
CA TYR A 453 21.13 8.22 -9.62
C TYR A 453 21.99 9.45 -9.25
N GLU A 454 22.48 10.23 -10.21
CA GLU A 454 23.15 11.50 -9.91
C GLU A 454 22.20 12.47 -9.17
N MET A 455 20.96 12.56 -9.61
CA MET A 455 19.94 13.38 -8.96
C MET A 455 19.58 12.87 -7.56
N MET A 456 19.43 11.55 -7.38
CA MET A 456 19.16 10.97 -6.05
C MET A 456 20.34 11.18 -5.10
N ASP A 457 21.58 11.08 -5.57
CA ASP A 457 22.78 11.39 -4.77
C ASP A 457 22.73 12.84 -4.27
N LYS A 458 22.43 13.81 -5.16
CA LYS A 458 22.27 15.23 -4.78
C LYS A 458 21.15 15.45 -3.77
N LEU A 459 20.05 14.72 -3.90
CA LEU A 459 18.94 14.76 -2.93
C LEU A 459 19.39 14.32 -1.55
N PHE A 460 20.05 13.16 -1.44
CA PHE A 460 20.55 12.68 -0.15
C PHE A 460 21.61 13.60 0.43
N ASP A 461 22.55 14.10 -0.38
CA ASP A 461 23.58 15.03 0.07
C ASP A 461 22.98 16.35 0.59
N LEU A 462 21.90 16.82 -0.03
CA LEU A 462 21.20 18.02 0.41
C LEU A 462 20.46 17.80 1.72
N CYS A 463 19.78 16.67 1.88
CA CYS A 463 19.13 16.32 3.15
C CYS A 463 20.15 16.08 4.29
N ASP A 464 21.29 15.44 4.00
CA ASP A 464 22.40 15.27 4.95
C ASP A 464 22.97 16.62 5.42
N ARG A 465 23.12 17.59 4.51
CA ARG A 465 23.59 18.95 4.82
C ARG A 465 22.72 19.65 5.87
N TYR A 466 21.41 19.39 5.85
CA TYR A 466 20.44 20.02 6.75
C TYR A 466 19.94 19.09 7.84
N ASP A 467 20.56 17.92 8.04
CA ASP A 467 20.15 16.94 9.06
C ASP A 467 18.64 16.62 9.01
N ILE A 468 18.14 16.45 7.78
CA ILE A 468 16.75 16.08 7.51
C ILE A 468 16.69 14.62 7.10
N LYS A 469 15.92 13.83 7.84
CA LYS A 469 15.63 12.44 7.52
C LYS A 469 14.42 12.31 6.60
N ILE A 470 14.29 11.17 5.93
CA ILE A 470 13.31 10.97 4.86
C ILE A 470 12.57 9.66 5.07
N VAL A 471 11.23 9.73 5.10
CA VAL A 471 10.39 8.60 4.69
C VAL A 471 10.29 8.64 3.17
N LEU A 472 10.93 7.68 2.51
CA LEU A 472 11.10 7.69 1.06
C LEU A 472 10.10 6.76 0.39
N CYS A 473 9.07 7.33 -0.22
CA CYS A 473 8.09 6.60 -1.01
C CYS A 473 8.69 6.24 -2.38
N LEU A 474 8.88 4.95 -2.60
CA LEU A 474 9.56 4.39 -3.76
C LEU A 474 8.66 4.31 -5.01
N GLU A 475 7.34 4.42 -4.84
CA GLU A 475 6.35 4.36 -5.94
C GLU A 475 6.47 3.06 -6.77
N LEU A 476 6.46 1.91 -6.11
CA LEU A 476 6.86 0.63 -6.72
C LEU A 476 5.82 -0.01 -7.65
N ILE A 477 4.58 0.48 -7.69
CA ILE A 477 3.60 0.11 -8.71
C ILE A 477 3.63 1.17 -9.81
N ASP A 478 4.58 1.04 -10.74
CA ASP A 478 4.83 2.03 -11.80
C ASP A 478 5.24 1.41 -13.13
N ASN A 479 4.87 2.08 -14.23
CA ASN A 479 5.14 1.65 -15.61
C ASN A 479 6.64 1.58 -15.95
N MET A 480 7.53 2.20 -15.16
CA MET A 480 8.97 2.09 -15.38
C MET A 480 9.50 0.66 -15.23
N PHE A 481 8.82 -0.18 -14.46
CA PHE A 481 9.20 -1.58 -14.26
C PHE A 481 8.60 -2.53 -15.29
N VAL A 482 7.48 -2.13 -15.92
CA VAL A 482 6.76 -2.98 -16.87
C VAL A 482 7.68 -3.36 -18.03
N LYS A 483 7.56 -4.59 -18.53
CA LYS A 483 8.32 -5.08 -19.67
C LYS A 483 8.11 -4.16 -20.88
N LYS A 484 9.21 -3.64 -21.46
CA LYS A 484 9.18 -2.76 -22.63
C LYS A 484 9.91 -3.35 -23.83
N LYS A 485 9.53 -2.87 -25.02
CA LYS A 485 10.26 -3.03 -26.28
C LYS A 485 10.55 -1.67 -26.89
N TYR A 486 11.61 -1.61 -27.69
CA TYR A 486 11.96 -0.40 -28.44
C TYR A 486 11.28 -0.43 -29.81
N VAL A 487 10.63 0.68 -30.18
CA VAL A 487 10.01 0.87 -31.51
C VAL A 487 10.62 2.11 -32.16
N ASP A 488 11.17 1.93 -33.37
CA ASP A 488 11.81 3.00 -34.12
C ASP A 488 10.89 4.23 -34.26
N LYS A 489 11.44 5.42 -34.00
CA LYS A 489 10.74 6.73 -34.01
C LYS A 489 9.66 6.92 -32.93
N VAL A 490 9.35 5.89 -32.13
CA VAL A 490 8.38 5.97 -31.02
C VAL A 490 9.08 5.93 -29.66
N GLY A 491 10.15 5.13 -29.53
CA GLY A 491 10.89 4.94 -28.27
C GLY A 491 10.50 3.66 -27.53
N TRP A 492 10.70 3.64 -26.21
CA TRP A 492 10.32 2.51 -25.36
C TRP A 492 8.82 2.50 -25.12
N VAL A 493 8.16 1.41 -25.49
CA VAL A 493 6.73 1.18 -25.25
C VAL A 493 6.53 -0.13 -24.50
N SER A 494 5.42 -0.25 -23.77
CA SER A 494 5.03 -1.51 -23.13
C SER A 494 5.00 -2.65 -24.15
N ASP A 495 5.51 -3.82 -23.77
CA ASP A 495 5.50 -5.02 -24.61
C ASP A 495 4.25 -5.87 -24.35
N ASP A 496 4.41 -7.11 -23.86
CA ASP A 496 3.33 -8.07 -23.61
C ASP A 496 2.99 -8.27 -22.13
N GLU A 497 3.63 -7.53 -21.21
CA GLU A 497 3.30 -7.50 -19.77
C GLU A 497 2.75 -6.12 -19.36
N THR A 498 2.07 -6.08 -18.22
CA THR A 498 1.33 -4.92 -17.70
C THR A 498 1.64 -4.69 -16.21
N LEU A 499 1.07 -3.64 -15.62
CA LEU A 499 1.11 -3.42 -14.17
C LEU A 499 0.48 -4.57 -13.38
N TYR A 500 -0.43 -5.34 -13.98
CA TYR A 500 -0.96 -6.55 -13.33
C TYR A 500 0.11 -7.63 -13.19
N ASP A 501 0.88 -7.91 -14.25
CA ASP A 501 1.94 -8.92 -14.22
C ASP A 501 3.04 -8.51 -13.22
N LEU A 502 3.37 -7.21 -13.18
CA LEU A 502 4.22 -6.63 -12.14
C LEU A 502 3.73 -6.96 -10.73
N ILE A 503 2.41 -6.92 -10.48
CA ILE A 503 1.86 -7.06 -9.13
C ILE A 503 1.63 -8.51 -8.74
N SER A 504 1.11 -9.32 -9.66
CA SER A 504 0.55 -10.64 -9.36
C SER A 504 1.52 -11.79 -9.64
N ASP A 505 2.50 -11.60 -10.53
CA ASP A 505 3.42 -12.66 -10.93
C ASP A 505 4.85 -12.30 -10.48
N ARG A 506 5.37 -13.08 -9.52
CA ARG A 506 6.73 -12.90 -9.00
C ARG A 506 7.80 -13.16 -10.07
N ASP A 507 7.49 -14.00 -11.04
CA ASP A 507 8.42 -14.45 -12.07
C ASP A 507 8.31 -13.63 -13.38
N SER A 508 7.38 -12.67 -13.45
CA SER A 508 7.25 -11.77 -14.60
C SER A 508 8.51 -10.94 -14.81
N VAL A 509 8.83 -10.61 -16.08
CA VAL A 509 9.98 -9.74 -16.38
C VAL A 509 9.82 -8.39 -15.67
N SER A 510 8.58 -7.91 -15.57
CA SER A 510 8.20 -6.68 -14.88
C SER A 510 8.55 -6.73 -13.40
N ARG A 511 8.22 -7.83 -12.70
CA ARG A 511 8.63 -8.01 -11.30
C ARG A 511 10.14 -8.11 -11.16
N GLN A 512 10.81 -8.85 -12.04
CA GLN A 512 12.27 -8.98 -12.00
C GLN A 512 12.98 -7.64 -12.23
N ASN A 513 12.41 -6.75 -13.04
CA ASN A 513 12.88 -5.38 -13.20
C ASN A 513 12.76 -4.58 -11.89
N LEU A 514 11.64 -4.68 -11.18
CA LEU A 514 11.45 -4.05 -9.87
C LEU A 514 12.50 -4.57 -8.87
N TYR A 515 12.70 -5.88 -8.78
CA TYR A 515 13.71 -6.45 -7.87
C TYR A 515 15.13 -6.01 -8.20
N LYS A 516 15.47 -5.92 -9.49
CA LYS A 516 16.75 -5.36 -9.93
C LYS A 516 16.89 -3.89 -9.51
N TYR A 517 15.83 -3.09 -9.64
CA TYR A 517 15.84 -1.72 -9.14
C TYR A 517 16.05 -1.67 -7.63
N LEU A 518 15.39 -2.52 -6.84
CA LEU A 518 15.60 -2.58 -5.39
C LEU A 518 17.04 -2.96 -5.04
N ASP A 519 17.61 -3.97 -5.70
CA ASP A 519 19.01 -4.37 -5.52
C ASP A 519 19.97 -3.20 -5.77
N GLU A 520 19.75 -2.44 -6.84
CA GLU A 520 20.59 -1.29 -7.20
C GLU A 520 20.33 -0.09 -6.27
N PHE A 521 19.08 0.27 -6.04
CA PHE A 521 18.68 1.49 -5.32
C PHE A 521 18.87 1.36 -3.81
N ILE A 522 18.28 0.34 -3.19
CA ILE A 522 18.42 0.10 -1.75
C ILE A 522 19.89 -0.24 -1.45
N GLY A 523 20.52 -1.07 -2.29
CA GLY A 523 21.94 -1.42 -2.13
C GLY A 523 22.87 -0.20 -2.16
N ARG A 524 22.55 0.81 -2.97
CA ARG A 524 23.32 2.07 -3.03
C ARG A 524 23.12 2.95 -1.80
N TYR A 525 21.91 3.01 -1.25
CA TYR A 525 21.55 4.02 -0.25
C TYR A 525 21.34 3.51 1.17
N LYS A 526 21.32 2.20 1.43
CA LYS A 526 21.11 1.63 2.77
C LYS A 526 22.12 2.07 3.85
N ASP A 527 23.24 2.67 3.52
CA ASP A 527 24.16 3.19 4.56
C ASP A 527 23.91 4.68 4.87
N ARG A 528 22.97 5.34 4.16
CA ARG A 528 22.61 6.75 4.39
C ARG A 528 21.76 6.90 5.65
N LYS A 529 22.28 7.63 6.63
CA LYS A 529 21.56 8.02 7.86
C LYS A 529 20.35 8.94 7.60
N THR A 530 20.27 9.49 6.40
CA THR A 530 19.15 10.28 5.89
C THR A 530 17.86 9.47 5.82
N ILE A 531 17.91 8.18 5.53
CA ILE A 531 16.68 7.39 5.34
C ILE A 531 16.16 6.98 6.70
N LEU A 532 14.96 7.46 7.02
CA LEU A 532 14.24 7.11 8.25
C LEU A 532 13.50 5.78 8.11
N MET A 533 12.83 5.58 6.96
CA MET A 533 11.99 4.43 6.67
C MET A 533 11.78 4.33 5.15
N TRP A 534 11.69 3.10 4.63
CA TRP A 534 11.29 2.84 3.25
C TRP A 534 9.76 2.77 3.15
N GLU A 535 9.18 3.43 2.16
CA GLU A 535 7.75 3.33 1.88
C GLU A 535 7.54 2.77 0.47
N ILE A 536 6.68 1.75 0.35
CA ILE A 536 6.50 1.00 -0.90
C ILE A 536 5.77 1.83 -1.96
N LEU A 537 4.64 2.45 -1.59
CA LEU A 537 3.76 3.13 -2.54
C LEU A 537 2.86 4.15 -1.85
N ASN A 538 2.58 5.27 -2.52
CA ASN A 538 1.56 6.20 -2.07
C ASN A 538 0.14 5.65 -2.29
N GLU A 539 -0.62 5.46 -1.21
CA GLU A 539 -2.05 5.15 -1.20
C GLU A 539 -2.47 3.94 -2.04
N GLY A 540 -1.66 2.88 -2.01
CA GLY A 540 -1.90 1.66 -2.78
C GLY A 540 -3.27 1.04 -2.54
N ASN A 541 -3.76 1.06 -1.30
CA ASN A 541 -5.09 0.56 -0.94
C ASN A 541 -6.26 1.28 -1.65
N LEU A 542 -6.08 2.51 -2.12
CA LEU A 542 -7.14 3.22 -2.86
C LEU A 542 -7.43 2.59 -4.23
N HIS A 543 -6.59 1.68 -4.70
CA HIS A 543 -6.81 0.94 -5.94
C HIS A 543 -7.31 -0.49 -5.72
N ALA A 544 -7.39 -0.93 -4.45
CA ALA A 544 -7.82 -2.29 -4.11
C ALA A 544 -9.36 -2.44 -4.09
N ASP A 545 -9.86 -3.50 -4.73
CA ASP A 545 -11.24 -4.04 -4.65
C ASP A 545 -12.39 -3.19 -5.21
N VAL A 546 -12.08 -2.14 -5.97
CA VAL A 546 -13.04 -1.08 -6.29
C VAL A 546 -13.56 -1.07 -7.72
N GLY A 547 -13.11 -2.02 -8.54
CA GLY A 547 -13.60 -2.20 -9.89
C GLY A 547 -13.37 -1.01 -10.82
N ALA A 548 -14.00 -1.04 -12.01
CA ALA A 548 -13.92 0.02 -13.02
C ALA A 548 -14.46 1.40 -12.59
N SER A 549 -14.94 1.54 -11.34
CA SER A 549 -15.51 2.76 -10.79
C SER A 549 -14.44 3.81 -10.44
N ILE A 550 -13.18 3.41 -10.20
CA ILE A 550 -12.08 4.34 -9.86
C ILE A 550 -10.85 4.16 -10.74
N ARG A 551 -10.91 4.79 -11.92
CA ARG A 551 -9.83 5.46 -12.67
C ARG A 551 -8.38 4.89 -12.78
N ARG A 552 -7.98 3.70 -12.32
CA ARG A 552 -6.60 3.15 -12.42
C ARG A 552 -6.55 1.60 -12.30
N VAL A 553 -5.34 1.03 -12.43
CA VAL A 553 -5.02 -0.39 -12.22
C VAL A 553 -5.72 -0.94 -10.98
N THR A 554 -6.55 -1.97 -11.13
CA THR A 554 -7.28 -2.58 -10.01
C THR A 554 -6.73 -3.96 -9.68
N TYR A 555 -6.29 -4.12 -8.43
CA TYR A 555 -5.88 -5.38 -7.80
C TYR A 555 -6.78 -5.66 -6.59
N SER A 556 -6.72 -6.87 -6.03
CA SER A 556 -7.40 -7.16 -4.75
C SER A 556 -6.57 -6.69 -3.55
N LEU A 557 -7.21 -6.55 -2.38
CA LEU A 557 -6.48 -6.36 -1.12
C LEU A 557 -5.46 -7.47 -0.85
N LEU A 558 -5.78 -8.71 -1.26
CA LEU A 558 -4.90 -9.87 -1.12
C LEU A 558 -3.64 -9.72 -2.01
N GLN A 559 -3.81 -9.37 -3.28
CA GLN A 559 -2.68 -9.14 -4.20
C GLN A 559 -1.78 -8.01 -3.73
N LEU A 560 -2.35 -6.91 -3.22
CA LEU A 560 -1.56 -5.82 -2.65
C LEU A 560 -0.79 -6.28 -1.40
N SER A 561 -1.44 -7.04 -0.52
CA SER A 561 -0.83 -7.60 0.69
C SER A 561 0.34 -8.55 0.37
N GLU A 562 0.18 -9.40 -0.64
CA GLU A 562 1.24 -10.30 -1.11
C GLU A 562 2.39 -9.51 -1.74
N PHE A 563 2.08 -8.52 -2.59
CA PHE A 563 3.07 -7.60 -3.13
C PHE A 563 3.88 -6.91 -2.03
N TYR A 564 3.22 -6.36 -1.01
CA TYR A 564 3.87 -5.70 0.12
C TYR A 564 4.77 -6.64 0.89
N THR A 565 4.33 -7.89 1.11
CA THR A 565 5.13 -8.91 1.78
C THR A 565 6.41 -9.19 0.99
N ASP A 566 6.29 -9.43 -0.30
CA ASP A 566 7.42 -9.81 -1.16
C ASP A 566 8.45 -8.69 -1.31
N VAL A 567 7.97 -7.47 -1.46
CA VAL A 567 8.83 -6.29 -1.56
C VAL A 567 9.51 -6.01 -0.23
N THR A 568 8.82 -6.15 0.90
CA THR A 568 9.42 -5.97 2.23
C THR A 568 10.50 -7.01 2.50
N GLU A 569 10.24 -8.28 2.18
CA GLU A 569 11.24 -9.35 2.27
C GLU A 569 12.47 -9.02 1.41
N LYS A 570 12.26 -8.60 0.16
CA LYS A 570 13.35 -8.20 -0.74
C LYS A 570 14.13 -7.00 -0.22
N ILE A 571 13.48 -6.00 0.38
CA ILE A 571 14.15 -4.85 0.98
C ILE A 571 15.00 -5.32 2.16
N HIS A 572 14.47 -6.17 3.06
CA HIS A 572 15.22 -6.65 4.23
C HIS A 572 16.40 -7.56 3.89
N ASP A 573 16.35 -8.29 2.78
CA ASP A 573 17.51 -9.04 2.27
C ASP A 573 18.69 -8.10 1.93
N ILE A 574 18.41 -6.84 1.59
CA ILE A 574 19.40 -5.83 1.19
C ILE A 574 19.76 -4.91 2.36
N ASP A 575 18.74 -4.41 3.07
CA ASP A 575 18.77 -3.48 4.20
C ASP A 575 17.97 -4.06 5.38
N PRO A 576 18.61 -4.86 6.26
CA PRO A 576 17.94 -5.49 7.40
C PRO A 576 17.68 -4.51 8.56
N GLU A 577 18.16 -3.27 8.50
CA GLU A 577 18.10 -2.33 9.63
C GLU A 577 16.90 -1.39 9.57
N ARG A 578 16.51 -0.94 8.37
CA ARG A 578 15.42 0.04 8.22
C ARG A 578 14.05 -0.62 8.15
N LEU A 579 13.08 0.09 8.72
CA LEU A 579 11.67 -0.26 8.65
C LEU A 579 11.13 -0.07 7.23
N VAL A 580 10.10 -0.84 6.90
CA VAL A 580 9.32 -0.74 5.68
C VAL A 580 7.84 -0.51 6.00
N THR A 581 7.19 0.40 5.28
CA THR A 581 5.74 0.70 5.37
C THR A 581 5.07 0.63 4.00
N GLY A 582 3.75 0.41 3.99
CA GLY A 582 2.95 0.38 2.76
C GLY A 582 2.84 1.75 2.10
N GLY A 583 2.50 2.78 2.89
CA GLY A 583 2.21 4.15 2.44
C GLY A 583 0.72 4.39 2.17
N ASP A 584 -0.15 3.57 2.79
CA ASP A 584 -1.58 3.50 2.50
C ASP A 584 -2.39 4.67 3.06
N SER A 585 -3.49 4.98 2.35
CA SER A 585 -4.53 5.86 2.86
C SER A 585 -5.34 5.15 3.95
N ALA A 586 -6.16 5.89 4.68
CA ALA A 586 -7.06 5.25 5.64
C ALA A 586 -8.03 4.28 4.92
N LEU A 587 -8.33 3.13 5.57
CA LEU A 587 -9.23 2.14 4.98
C LEU A 587 -10.62 2.72 4.77
N ARG A 588 -11.21 2.42 3.60
CA ARG A 588 -12.63 2.64 3.35
C ARG A 588 -13.49 1.98 4.42
N THR A 589 -14.66 2.54 4.67
CA THR A 589 -15.65 1.98 5.59
C THR A 589 -16.13 0.57 5.22
N ALA A 590 -16.01 0.16 3.96
CA ALA A 590 -16.46 -1.13 3.42
C ALA A 590 -15.32 -1.97 2.82
N GLN A 591 -14.05 -1.71 3.17
CA GLN A 591 -12.91 -2.35 2.49
C GLN A 591 -12.97 -3.89 2.52
N TRP A 592 -13.34 -4.50 3.66
CA TRP A 592 -13.43 -5.95 3.77
C TRP A 592 -14.59 -6.52 2.93
N ASN A 593 -15.75 -5.86 2.94
CA ASN A 593 -16.89 -6.27 2.14
C ASN A 593 -16.66 -6.10 0.63
N LEU A 594 -15.91 -5.08 0.21
CA LEU A 594 -15.44 -4.92 -1.17
C LEU A 594 -14.51 -6.08 -1.57
N PHE A 595 -13.50 -6.38 -0.74
CA PHE A 595 -12.60 -7.51 -0.96
C PHE A 595 -13.35 -8.84 -1.04
N LYS A 596 -14.32 -9.06 -0.14
CA LYS A 596 -15.17 -10.24 -0.17
C LYS A 596 -15.96 -10.35 -1.47
N GLY A 597 -16.53 -9.24 -1.95
CA GLY A 597 -17.21 -9.20 -3.25
C GLY A 597 -16.28 -9.64 -4.38
N VAL A 598 -15.04 -9.15 -4.41
CA VAL A 598 -14.02 -9.59 -5.39
C VAL A 598 -13.78 -11.10 -5.32
N MET A 599 -13.57 -11.65 -4.13
CA MET A 599 -13.32 -13.09 -3.94
C MET A 599 -14.54 -13.96 -4.31
N GLU A 600 -15.76 -13.44 -4.18
CA GLU A 600 -17.01 -14.10 -4.55
C GLU A 600 -17.37 -13.92 -6.04
N GLY A 601 -16.65 -13.07 -6.78
CA GLY A 601 -16.95 -12.72 -8.17
C GLY A 601 -18.08 -11.70 -8.34
N ASP A 602 -18.46 -11.01 -7.26
CA ASP A 602 -19.43 -9.92 -7.30
C ASP A 602 -18.78 -8.60 -7.72
N LEU A 603 -19.01 -8.23 -8.98
CA LEU A 603 -18.44 -7.04 -9.61
C LEU A 603 -19.27 -5.77 -9.37
N SER A 604 -20.31 -5.83 -8.54
CA SER A 604 -21.23 -4.69 -8.31
C SER A 604 -20.77 -3.70 -7.23
N SER A 605 -19.58 -3.90 -6.65
CA SER A 605 -19.01 -3.16 -5.51
C SER A 605 -19.92 -3.19 -4.27
N ASN A 606 -19.64 -4.11 -3.35
CA ASN A 606 -20.38 -4.23 -2.08
C ASN A 606 -19.91 -3.20 -1.05
N TRP A 607 -20.55 -2.03 -1.04
CA TRP A 607 -20.30 -0.93 -0.08
C TRP A 607 -20.95 -1.13 1.30
N THR A 608 -21.21 -2.37 1.71
CA THR A 608 -21.68 -2.66 3.07
C THR A 608 -20.59 -2.26 4.07
N ILE A 609 -20.95 -1.38 5.02
CA ILE A 609 -20.03 -0.91 6.06
C ILE A 609 -19.53 -2.09 6.88
N ASP A 610 -18.21 -2.17 7.05
CA ASP A 610 -17.53 -3.20 7.82
C ASP A 610 -17.87 -3.09 9.32
N THR A 611 -17.99 -4.24 9.96
CA THR A 611 -17.91 -4.35 11.43
C THR A 611 -16.48 -4.12 11.92
N LEU A 612 -16.29 -3.90 13.22
CA LEU A 612 -14.95 -3.78 13.81
C LEU A 612 -14.05 -5.00 13.49
N GLU A 613 -14.59 -6.21 13.54
CA GLU A 613 -13.81 -7.42 13.25
C GLU A 613 -13.38 -7.47 11.78
N GLU A 614 -14.27 -7.14 10.86
CA GLU A 614 -14.00 -7.10 9.42
C GLU A 614 -12.97 -6.02 9.09
N ARG A 615 -13.11 -4.83 9.67
CA ARG A 615 -12.13 -3.75 9.56
C ARG A 615 -10.75 -4.18 10.06
N LEU A 616 -10.67 -4.80 11.23
CA LEU A 616 -9.41 -5.32 11.77
C LEU A 616 -8.80 -6.40 10.85
N LYS A 617 -9.63 -7.24 10.22
CA LYS A 617 -9.16 -8.24 9.25
C LYS A 617 -8.58 -7.59 8.00
N ALA A 618 -9.25 -6.58 7.43
CA ALA A 618 -8.72 -5.82 6.30
C ALA A 618 -7.40 -5.12 6.66
N LEU A 619 -7.36 -4.47 7.83
CA LEU A 619 -6.18 -3.74 8.29
C LEU A 619 -4.99 -4.66 8.54
N TYR A 620 -5.21 -5.81 9.18
CA TYR A 620 -4.19 -6.82 9.40
C TYR A 620 -3.75 -7.46 8.09
N LEU A 621 -4.68 -7.79 7.19
CA LEU A 621 -4.34 -8.37 5.88
C LEU A 621 -3.44 -7.41 5.09
N LEU A 622 -3.80 -6.14 4.98
CA LEU A 622 -3.01 -5.14 4.27
C LEU A 622 -1.59 -4.99 4.85
N HIS A 623 -1.46 -4.95 6.17
CA HIS A 623 -0.19 -4.59 6.83
C HIS A 623 0.60 -5.78 7.41
N LYS A 624 0.18 -7.04 7.19
CA LYS A 624 0.89 -8.20 7.77
C LYS A 624 2.34 -8.30 7.31
N GLY A 625 2.61 -7.91 6.05
CA GLY A 625 3.90 -8.05 5.38
C GLY A 625 4.89 -6.88 5.56
N VAL A 626 4.44 -5.74 6.10
CA VAL A 626 5.27 -4.54 6.34
C VAL A 626 5.54 -4.36 7.83
N ASP A 627 6.56 -3.63 8.24
CA ASP A 627 6.88 -3.42 9.67
C ASP A 627 5.89 -2.50 10.37
N VAL A 628 5.43 -1.48 9.63
CA VAL A 628 4.68 -0.34 10.14
C VAL A 628 3.31 -0.28 9.47
N LEU A 629 2.29 0.07 10.26
CA LEU A 629 0.99 0.40 9.72
C LEU A 629 0.99 1.87 9.29
N SER A 630 0.68 2.12 8.03
CA SER A 630 0.48 3.46 7.48
C SER A 630 -1.00 3.81 7.36
N THR A 631 -1.31 5.09 7.52
CA THR A 631 -2.60 5.67 7.16
C THR A 631 -2.37 7.10 6.66
N HIS A 632 -3.24 7.59 5.78
CA HIS A 632 -3.38 9.01 5.49
C HIS A 632 -4.76 9.47 5.94
N THR A 633 -4.83 10.56 6.69
CA THR A 633 -6.06 11.00 7.36
C THR A 633 -6.31 12.47 7.09
N TYR A 634 -7.37 12.72 6.33
CA TYR A 634 -7.77 14.04 5.90
C TYR A 634 -9.08 14.48 6.58
N ASP A 635 -9.96 13.55 6.94
CA ASP A 635 -11.27 13.84 7.56
C ASP A 635 -11.54 12.99 8.81
N ILE A 636 -10.82 13.29 9.89
CA ILE A 636 -11.10 12.74 11.21
C ILE A 636 -11.95 13.73 12.01
N ASP A 637 -13.05 13.24 12.60
CA ASP A 637 -13.92 13.95 13.56
C ASP A 637 -14.66 15.21 13.02
N SER A 638 -14.83 15.35 11.69
CA SER A 638 -15.57 16.44 11.03
C SER A 638 -17.03 16.06 10.67
N SER A 639 -18.02 16.76 11.22
CA SER A 639 -19.44 16.35 11.30
C SER A 639 -20.25 16.28 9.99
N SER A 640 -19.67 16.30 8.78
CA SER A 640 -20.46 16.34 7.53
C SER A 640 -20.17 15.28 6.47
N ASP A 641 -18.98 14.65 6.41
CA ASP A 641 -18.58 13.85 5.23
C ASP A 641 -17.68 12.64 5.55
N PHE A 642 -17.92 11.95 6.68
CA PHE A 642 -17.01 10.92 7.20
C PHE A 642 -16.79 9.72 6.28
N ASP A 643 -15.53 9.40 5.96
CA ASP A 643 -15.10 8.14 5.30
C ASP A 643 -14.42 7.15 6.26
N LEU A 644 -14.38 7.44 7.58
CA LEU A 644 -13.69 6.64 8.59
C LEU A 644 -14.59 6.26 9.77
N TYR A 645 -15.49 5.30 9.54
CA TYR A 645 -16.31 4.70 10.59
C TYR A 645 -16.54 3.20 10.34
N TYR A 646 -16.98 2.47 11.36
CA TYR A 646 -17.40 1.07 11.29
C TYR A 646 -18.70 0.82 12.04
N LYS A 647 -19.31 -0.37 11.88
CA LYS A 647 -20.47 -0.83 12.65
C LYS A 647 -20.06 -1.53 13.93
N ASP A 648 -20.56 -1.06 15.08
CA ASP A 648 -20.40 -1.75 16.35
C ASP A 648 -21.35 -2.97 16.48
N ALA A 649 -21.25 -3.68 17.60
CA ALA A 649 -22.07 -4.87 17.89
C ALA A 649 -23.59 -4.59 17.95
N THR A 650 -23.99 -3.32 18.06
CA THR A 650 -25.38 -2.86 18.05
C THR A 650 -25.79 -2.23 16.71
N ASN A 651 -24.92 -2.30 15.69
CA ASN A 651 -25.10 -1.73 14.35
C ASN A 651 -25.13 -0.19 14.31
N ASN A 652 -24.60 0.47 15.35
CA ASN A 652 -24.38 1.91 15.34
C ASN A 652 -23.06 2.24 14.62
N ALA A 653 -23.00 3.39 13.94
CA ALA A 653 -21.77 3.87 13.34
C ALA A 653 -20.86 4.46 14.43
N VAL A 654 -19.60 4.05 14.45
CA VAL A 654 -18.56 4.58 15.34
C VAL A 654 -17.52 5.30 14.49
N ASN A 655 -17.36 6.61 14.71
CA ASN A 655 -16.34 7.42 14.04
C ASN A 655 -14.95 7.07 14.56
N ASN A 656 -14.00 6.88 13.65
CA ASN A 656 -12.62 6.55 13.96
C ASN A 656 -11.78 7.81 14.11
N GLY A 657 -11.47 8.15 15.36
CA GLY A 657 -10.42 9.11 15.70
C GLY A 657 -9.04 8.47 15.79
N TYR A 658 -7.98 9.28 15.92
CA TYR A 658 -6.61 8.79 16.10
C TYR A 658 -6.45 7.84 17.29
N LYS A 659 -7.21 8.03 18.38
CA LYS A 659 -7.20 7.10 19.53
C LYS A 659 -7.61 5.68 19.12
N ILE A 660 -8.65 5.55 18.30
CA ILE A 660 -9.10 4.25 17.79
C ILE A 660 -8.05 3.69 16.82
N LEU A 661 -7.47 4.50 15.94
CA LEU A 661 -6.39 4.03 15.04
C LEU A 661 -5.17 3.50 15.82
N MET A 662 -4.79 4.15 16.92
CA MET A 662 -3.73 3.68 17.82
C MET A 662 -4.10 2.35 18.50
N GLU A 663 -5.35 2.20 18.93
CA GLU A 663 -5.87 0.94 19.49
C GLU A 663 -5.90 -0.18 18.44
N GLU A 664 -6.33 0.10 17.22
CA GLU A 664 -6.33 -0.83 16.07
C GLU A 664 -4.91 -1.28 15.72
N ALA A 665 -3.96 -0.34 15.60
CA ALA A 665 -2.55 -0.65 15.36
C ALA A 665 -1.98 -1.55 16.47
N LYS A 666 -2.22 -1.21 17.75
CA LYS A 666 -1.82 -2.03 18.89
C LYS A 666 -2.49 -3.42 18.84
N ARG A 667 -3.77 -3.49 18.48
CA ARG A 667 -4.57 -4.71 18.37
C ARG A 667 -4.04 -5.66 17.31
N ILE A 668 -3.49 -5.15 16.21
CA ILE A 668 -2.88 -5.96 15.15
C ILE A 668 -1.35 -6.13 15.32
N GLY A 669 -0.77 -5.55 16.37
CA GLY A 669 0.65 -5.70 16.70
C GLY A 669 1.59 -4.82 15.86
N LYS A 670 1.11 -3.67 15.38
CA LYS A 670 1.86 -2.69 14.59
C LYS A 670 1.99 -1.36 15.32
N VAL A 671 2.93 -0.53 14.86
CA VAL A 671 3.02 0.89 15.22
C VAL A 671 2.29 1.69 14.14
N LEU A 672 1.57 2.74 14.55
CA LEU A 672 0.89 3.66 13.64
C LEU A 672 1.87 4.73 13.13
N TYR A 673 1.90 4.89 11.82
CA TYR A 673 2.49 6.01 11.11
C TYR A 673 1.41 6.74 10.31
N ASN A 674 1.29 8.06 10.48
CA ASN A 674 0.38 8.87 9.67
C ASN A 674 1.17 9.58 8.55
N GLY A 675 1.13 9.01 7.35
CA GLY A 675 1.94 9.45 6.21
C GLY A 675 1.50 10.78 5.61
N GLU A 676 0.20 11.09 5.68
CA GLU A 676 -0.34 12.36 5.23
C GLU A 676 -1.52 12.79 6.09
N CYS A 677 -1.57 14.08 6.41
CA CYS A 677 -2.79 14.68 6.93
C CYS A 677 -2.89 16.15 6.61
N ALA A 678 -4.11 16.63 6.39
CA ALA A 678 -4.43 18.04 6.28
C ALA A 678 -5.91 18.24 6.61
N GLY A 679 -6.35 17.74 7.77
CA GLY A 679 -7.75 17.85 8.19
C GLY A 679 -8.08 19.14 8.93
N CYS A 680 -9.38 19.34 9.15
CA CYS A 680 -9.94 20.47 9.87
C CYS A 680 -11.19 20.05 10.65
N VAL A 681 -11.21 20.30 11.97
CA VAL A 681 -12.39 19.99 12.80
C VAL A 681 -13.43 21.10 12.69
N GLY A 682 -14.66 20.76 12.30
CA GLY A 682 -15.80 21.68 12.28
C GLY A 682 -15.90 22.62 11.07
N ALA A 683 -15.03 22.45 10.07
CA ALA A 683 -15.12 23.15 8.78
C ALA A 683 -14.97 22.15 7.63
N SER A 684 -15.67 22.37 6.51
CA SER A 684 -15.56 21.52 5.31
C SER A 684 -14.35 21.91 4.46
N TRP A 685 -13.93 21.01 3.55
CA TRP A 685 -12.85 21.26 2.58
C TRP A 685 -12.98 22.53 1.75
N ASN A 686 -14.21 22.97 1.50
CA ASN A 686 -14.51 24.15 0.70
C ASN A 686 -14.63 25.43 1.52
N SER A 687 -14.33 25.36 2.83
CA SER A 687 -14.35 26.54 3.70
C SER A 687 -13.22 27.49 3.30
N ASP A 688 -13.49 28.81 3.41
CA ASP A 688 -12.47 29.83 3.17
C ASP A 688 -11.26 29.59 4.08
N PRO A 689 -10.09 29.25 3.52
CA PRO A 689 -8.91 28.93 4.32
C PRO A 689 -8.41 30.11 5.17
N SER A 690 -8.74 31.34 4.75
CA SER A 690 -8.43 32.57 5.47
C SER A 690 -9.36 32.84 6.67
N SER A 691 -10.45 32.07 6.82
CA SER A 691 -11.38 32.27 7.92
C SER A 691 -10.80 31.83 9.27
N PRO A 692 -11.01 32.58 10.37
CA PRO A 692 -10.52 32.19 11.70
C PRO A 692 -10.98 30.79 12.13
N GLY A 693 -12.22 30.41 11.79
CA GLY A 693 -12.77 29.09 12.11
C GLY A 693 -12.05 27.93 11.41
N PHE A 694 -11.48 28.15 10.22
CA PHE A 694 -10.71 27.14 9.52
C PHE A 694 -9.37 26.88 10.21
N ILE A 695 -8.64 27.94 10.57
CA ILE A 695 -7.37 27.81 11.32
C ILE A 695 -7.61 27.19 12.70
N GLU A 696 -8.64 27.63 13.43
CA GLU A 696 -9.03 27.01 14.71
C GLU A 696 -9.35 25.51 14.56
N GLY A 697 -10.05 25.13 13.49
CA GLY A 697 -10.35 23.73 13.20
C GLY A 697 -9.11 22.90 12.86
N ARG A 698 -8.11 23.49 12.19
CA ARG A 698 -6.81 22.86 11.90
C ARG A 698 -5.99 22.66 13.18
N ILE A 699 -6.00 23.65 14.08
CA ILE A 699 -5.36 23.55 15.41
C ILE A 699 -6.01 22.42 16.21
N LYS A 700 -7.35 22.34 16.25
CA LYS A 700 -8.06 21.21 16.88
C LYS A 700 -7.69 19.87 16.26
N TYR A 701 -7.48 19.82 14.95
CA TYR A 701 -7.01 18.60 14.29
C TYR A 701 -5.61 18.18 14.76
N LEU A 702 -4.69 19.14 14.95
CA LEU A 702 -3.37 18.89 15.56
C LEU A 702 -3.52 18.41 17.01
N GLU A 703 -4.42 19.00 17.79
CA GLU A 703 -4.73 18.56 19.16
C GLU A 703 -5.18 17.09 19.19
N LEU A 704 -5.98 16.63 18.22
CA LEU A 704 -6.38 15.20 18.13
C LEU A 704 -5.19 14.26 17.92
N ILE A 705 -4.17 14.68 17.15
CA ILE A 705 -2.93 13.93 16.93
C ILE A 705 -2.14 13.86 18.25
N ILE A 706 -1.99 15.00 18.93
CA ILE A 706 -1.28 15.12 20.21
C ILE A 706 -1.99 14.29 21.27
N ASP A 707 -3.31 14.43 21.43
CA ASP A 707 -4.09 13.72 22.45
C ASP A 707 -4.10 12.20 22.28
N ALA A 708 -3.94 11.72 21.04
CA ALA A 708 -3.80 10.29 20.77
C ALA A 708 -2.36 9.78 20.93
N GLY A 709 -1.36 10.67 20.93
CA GLY A 709 0.04 10.31 21.06
C GLY A 709 0.61 9.62 19.82
N VAL A 710 0.16 10.02 18.62
CA VAL A 710 0.68 9.50 17.35
C VAL A 710 2.15 9.92 17.21
N GLN A 711 3.06 8.95 17.12
CA GLN A 711 4.50 9.19 17.18
C GLN A 711 5.07 9.87 15.95
N LEU A 712 4.57 9.55 14.76
CA LEU A 712 5.11 10.11 13.54
C LEU A 712 3.97 10.47 12.61
N THR A 713 3.90 11.76 12.27
CA THR A 713 2.91 12.32 11.35
C THR A 713 3.58 13.26 10.37
N HIS A 714 3.20 13.21 9.09
CA HIS A 714 3.61 14.22 8.11
C HIS A 714 2.39 14.98 7.59
N TRP A 715 2.36 16.29 7.88
CA TRP A 715 1.35 17.21 7.41
C TRP A 715 1.52 17.48 5.91
N TRP A 716 0.40 17.50 5.19
CA TRP A 716 0.37 17.81 3.78
C TRP A 716 -0.02 19.29 3.57
N THR A 717 0.83 20.14 2.98
CA THR A 717 2.21 19.91 2.53
C THR A 717 3.08 21.16 2.72
N PHE A 718 4.41 21.00 2.81
CA PHE A 718 5.36 22.11 2.93
C PHE A 718 5.80 22.60 1.56
N ARG A 719 5.56 23.88 1.27
CA ARG A 719 6.06 24.62 0.09
C ARG A 719 6.09 23.80 -1.22
N SER A 720 4.91 23.46 -1.74
CA SER A 720 4.82 22.93 -3.11
C SER A 720 4.92 24.08 -4.10
N ASP A 721 5.92 24.09 -4.98
CA ASP A 721 6.11 25.13 -6.01
C ASP A 721 5.46 24.75 -7.37
N ARG A 722 4.69 23.65 -7.38
CA ARG A 722 3.99 23.08 -8.55
C ARG A 722 2.87 24.01 -9.07
N GLN A 723 2.85 24.25 -10.38
CA GLN A 723 1.81 25.09 -11.00
C GLN A 723 0.40 24.51 -10.81
N GLY A 724 -0.55 25.37 -10.43
CA GLY A 724 -1.93 24.99 -10.10
C GLY A 724 -2.15 24.50 -8.66
N PHE A 725 -1.07 24.36 -7.88
CA PHE A 725 -1.09 24.06 -6.45
C PHE A 725 -0.63 25.26 -5.59
N ASN A 726 -0.24 26.38 -6.21
CA ASN A 726 0.45 27.49 -5.52
C ASN A 726 -0.47 28.49 -4.80
N ASP A 727 -1.80 28.34 -4.88
CA ASP A 727 -2.75 29.40 -4.54
C ASP A 727 -3.68 29.10 -3.33
N GLY A 728 -3.46 28.01 -2.58
CA GLY A 728 -4.29 27.66 -1.41
C GLY A 728 -3.47 27.26 -0.17
N ASP A 729 -3.96 27.65 1.02
CA ASP A 729 -3.32 27.35 2.33
C ASP A 729 -3.09 25.84 2.58
N THR A 730 -3.78 24.96 1.87
CA THR A 730 -3.56 23.50 1.96
C THR A 730 -2.20 23.08 1.36
N TRP A 731 -1.62 23.88 0.46
CA TRP A 731 -0.50 23.46 -0.39
C TRP A 731 0.78 24.28 -0.21
N ARG A 732 0.69 25.42 0.48
CA ARG A 732 1.81 26.32 0.77
C ARG A 732 1.88 26.67 2.26
N ASN A 733 2.42 25.74 3.05
CA ASN A 733 2.61 25.89 4.51
C ASN A 733 4.04 26.30 4.89
N ASP A 734 4.57 27.39 4.32
CA ASP A 734 5.94 27.87 4.55
C ASP A 734 6.01 29.27 5.17
N ASN A 735 4.90 30.00 5.25
CA ASN A 735 4.85 31.33 5.86
C ASN A 735 3.42 31.73 6.28
N SER A 736 2.79 30.96 7.17
CA SER A 736 1.40 31.18 7.61
C SER A 736 1.24 30.93 9.11
N PRO A 737 0.16 31.44 9.76
CA PRO A 737 -0.16 31.10 11.16
C PRO A 737 -0.33 29.60 11.40
N LEU A 738 -0.69 28.83 10.36
CA LEU A 738 -0.75 27.37 10.45
C LEU A 738 0.64 26.74 10.59
N LEU A 739 1.67 27.28 9.95
CA LEU A 739 3.05 26.82 10.16
C LEU A 739 3.47 27.01 11.63
N ASP A 740 3.19 28.17 12.21
CA ASP A 740 3.48 28.44 13.63
C ASP A 740 2.73 27.45 14.55
N ALA A 741 1.48 27.15 14.24
CA ALA A 741 0.69 26.15 14.97
C ALA A 741 1.27 24.74 14.86
N ILE A 742 1.75 24.32 13.68
CA ILE A 742 2.38 23.00 13.49
C ILE A 742 3.72 22.93 14.23
N VAL A 743 4.52 24.00 14.22
CA VAL A 743 5.77 24.10 15.00
C VAL A 743 5.49 23.93 16.49
N GLU A 744 4.46 24.60 17.01
CA GLU A 744 4.10 24.49 18.42
C GLU A 744 3.51 23.11 18.77
N ALA A 745 2.65 22.57 17.91
CA ALA A 745 2.10 21.22 18.06
C ALA A 745 3.20 20.14 18.11
N ASN A 746 4.23 20.25 17.27
CA ASN A 746 5.37 19.34 17.29
C ASN A 746 6.14 19.44 18.63
N LYS A 747 6.40 20.65 19.13
CA LYS A 747 7.04 20.85 20.44
C LYS A 747 6.20 20.28 21.57
N GLU A 748 4.89 20.55 21.57
CA GLU A 748 3.96 20.06 22.57
C GLU A 748 3.91 18.53 22.61
N LEU A 749 3.80 17.88 21.44
CA LEU A 749 3.83 16.41 21.33
C LEU A 749 5.10 15.86 21.99
N GLN A 750 6.25 16.44 21.69
CA GLN A 750 7.52 15.99 22.27
C GLN A 750 7.57 16.21 23.78
N ILE A 751 7.16 17.37 24.28
CA ILE A 751 7.10 17.66 25.73
C ILE A 751 6.18 16.67 26.45
N ARG A 752 5.02 16.37 25.87
CA ARG A 752 3.98 15.54 26.49
C ARG A 752 4.39 14.07 26.58
N TYR A 753 5.07 13.53 25.56
CA TYR A 753 5.33 12.09 25.48
C TYR A 753 6.80 11.67 25.64
N LYS A 754 7.79 12.56 25.46
CA LYS A 754 9.20 12.25 25.74
C LYS A 754 9.53 12.43 27.24
N VAL A 755 8.76 11.77 28.11
CA VAL A 755 8.97 11.80 29.57
C VAL A 755 9.70 10.54 30.03
N ASN A 756 10.93 10.70 30.53
CA ASN A 756 11.78 9.59 30.97
C ASN A 756 11.95 9.55 32.49
N ARG A 757 11.36 8.56 33.18
CA ARG A 757 11.52 8.41 34.64
C ARG A 757 12.94 7.97 35.05
N ALA A 758 13.76 7.53 34.10
CA ALA A 758 15.14 7.10 34.32
C ALA A 758 16.19 8.20 34.06
N GLU A 759 15.80 9.46 33.84
CA GLU A 759 16.74 10.55 33.51
C GLU A 759 17.91 10.66 34.50
N ASN A 760 17.64 10.64 35.80
CA ASN A 760 18.67 10.66 36.84
C ASN A 760 19.60 9.44 36.82
N ALA A 761 19.14 8.30 36.29
CA ALA A 761 19.92 7.08 36.18
C ALA A 761 20.87 7.09 34.98
N ASN A 762 20.63 7.94 33.97
CA ASN A 762 21.47 8.08 32.78
C ASN A 762 22.71 8.96 32.99
N THR A 763 23.09 9.19 34.24
CA THR A 763 24.30 9.94 34.59
C THR A 763 25.51 9.01 34.53
N ARG A 764 26.40 9.25 33.57
CA ARG A 764 27.62 8.45 33.39
C ARG A 764 28.66 8.75 34.46
N LEU A 765 29.19 7.71 35.08
CA LEU A 765 30.18 7.82 36.16
C LEU A 765 31.47 7.04 35.88
N VAL A 766 31.44 6.01 35.03
CA VAL A 766 32.63 5.16 34.76
C VAL A 766 33.18 5.32 33.33
N TRP A 767 32.32 5.37 32.31
CA TRP A 767 32.71 5.31 30.89
C TRP A 767 32.98 6.69 30.28
N GLU A 768 34.05 6.77 29.48
CA GLU A 768 34.45 7.99 28.76
C GLU A 768 33.93 8.01 27.32
N ASP A 769 33.88 6.86 26.63
CA ASP A 769 33.38 6.75 25.25
C ASP A 769 31.88 6.46 25.21
N TYR A 770 31.17 7.26 24.42
CA TYR A 770 29.74 7.18 24.23
C TYR A 770 29.22 6.02 23.37
N TYR A 771 29.99 5.53 22.39
CA TYR A 771 29.61 4.40 21.54
C TYR A 771 30.11 3.04 22.04
N PHE A 772 31.00 3.02 23.03
CA PHE A 772 31.58 1.78 23.53
C PHE A 772 30.49 0.76 23.94
N SER A 773 30.55 -0.45 23.37
CA SER A 773 29.64 -1.54 23.72
C SER A 773 30.34 -2.59 24.57
N VAL A 774 29.83 -2.77 25.78
CA VAL A 774 30.29 -3.79 26.74
C VAL A 774 29.59 -5.12 26.57
N ILE A 775 28.56 -5.20 25.72
CA ILE A 775 27.88 -6.45 25.38
C ILE A 775 28.11 -6.80 23.91
N ASP A 776 27.70 -8.01 23.55
CA ASP A 776 27.51 -8.42 22.17
C ASP A 776 26.02 -8.34 21.88
N GLU A 777 25.61 -7.37 21.05
CA GLU A 777 24.20 -7.03 20.83
C GLU A 777 23.43 -8.20 20.21
N ASP A 778 24.09 -9.00 19.39
CA ASP A 778 23.54 -10.19 18.73
C ASP A 778 23.38 -11.38 19.69
N LYS A 779 23.99 -11.32 20.89
CA LYS A 779 23.90 -12.36 21.93
C LYS A 779 22.91 -12.04 23.05
N VAL A 780 22.18 -10.92 22.95
CA VAL A 780 21.11 -10.62 23.91
C VAL A 780 20.00 -11.65 23.76
N VAL A 781 19.64 -12.32 24.86
CA VAL A 781 18.63 -13.39 24.85
C VAL A 781 17.41 -13.04 25.70
N PRO A 782 16.19 -13.50 25.32
CA PRO A 782 14.98 -13.26 26.11
C PRO A 782 15.00 -13.85 27.52
N GLY A 783 15.89 -14.81 27.79
CA GLY A 783 15.92 -15.61 29.01
C GLY A 783 14.83 -16.67 29.04
N ASN A 784 15.08 -17.78 29.75
CA ASN A 784 14.14 -18.91 29.81
C ASN A 784 12.78 -18.44 30.37
N PRO A 785 11.65 -18.74 29.68
CA PRO A 785 10.33 -18.44 30.19
C PRO A 785 10.12 -19.18 31.52
N ILE A 786 9.52 -18.51 32.50
CA ILE A 786 9.10 -19.18 33.72
C ILE A 786 7.94 -20.09 33.34
N ASN A 787 8.12 -21.41 33.38
CA ASN A 787 6.98 -22.32 33.41
C ASN A 787 6.16 -21.99 34.66
N SER A 788 5.04 -21.29 34.48
CA SER A 788 4.05 -21.10 35.54
C SER A 788 3.20 -22.35 35.79
N ASP A 789 3.39 -23.41 35.01
CA ASP A 789 2.72 -24.70 35.23
C ASP A 789 3.71 -25.76 35.72
N ASN A 790 3.82 -25.86 37.04
CA ASN A 790 4.13 -27.13 37.70
C ASN A 790 2.85 -28.00 37.72
N ASN A 791 2.27 -28.25 36.55
CA ASN A 791 1.44 -29.42 36.34
C ASN A 791 2.31 -30.47 35.66
N LEU A 792 2.38 -31.65 36.27
CA LEU A 792 3.14 -32.81 35.82
C LEU A 792 3.15 -32.90 34.29
N LYS A 793 4.33 -32.74 33.68
CA LYS A 793 4.58 -33.28 32.34
C LYS A 793 4.45 -34.80 32.42
N VAL A 794 3.28 -35.31 32.06
CA VAL A 794 3.16 -36.65 31.50
C VAL A 794 4.05 -36.65 30.26
N ILE A 795 5.16 -37.36 30.35
CA ILE A 795 6.07 -37.62 29.23
C ILE A 795 5.31 -38.53 28.27
N CYS A 796 4.64 -37.95 27.29
CA CYS A 796 4.28 -38.68 26.08
C CYS A 796 5.53 -38.77 25.21
N PHE A 797 6.20 -39.93 25.25
CA PHE A 797 7.17 -40.30 24.23
C PHE A 797 6.42 -40.36 22.88
N ALA A 798 6.68 -39.37 22.02
CA ALA A 798 6.40 -39.50 20.60
C ALA A 798 7.40 -40.49 20.01
N LEU A 799 6.92 -41.69 19.68
CA LEU A 799 7.65 -42.64 18.85
C LEU A 799 7.79 -42.06 17.44
N ILE A 800 9.03 -41.94 17.01
CA ILE A 800 9.47 -41.73 15.63
C ILE A 800 8.94 -42.88 14.76
N PRO A 801 8.35 -42.64 13.56
CA PRO A 801 8.28 -43.64 12.52
C PRO A 801 9.40 -43.40 11.50
N ILE A 802 10.43 -44.24 11.57
CA ILE A 802 11.43 -44.43 10.51
C ILE A 802 11.07 -45.73 9.76
N LEU A 803 10.81 -45.54 8.46
CA LEU A 803 11.02 -46.41 7.30
C LEU A 803 10.21 -47.73 7.08
N LEU A 804 9.76 -47.80 5.81
CA LEU A 804 9.79 -48.92 4.85
C LEU A 804 8.56 -49.86 4.68
N ILE A 805 7.78 -49.53 3.64
CA ILE A 805 7.31 -50.36 2.51
C ILE A 805 7.60 -51.87 2.58
N ALA A 806 6.55 -52.71 2.55
CA ALA A 806 6.36 -53.77 1.53
C ALA A 806 5.06 -54.60 1.73
N VAL A 807 4.16 -54.46 0.75
CA VAL A 807 3.34 -55.46 0.04
C VAL A 807 2.69 -56.63 0.80
N ALA A 808 1.39 -56.75 0.56
CA ALA A 808 0.48 -57.85 0.85
C ALA A 808 1.04 -59.25 0.59
N GLY A 809 0.74 -60.17 1.50
CA GLY A 809 0.91 -61.61 1.32
C GLY A 809 0.51 -62.34 2.59
N GLY A 810 -0.74 -62.77 2.68
CA GLY A 810 -1.15 -63.73 3.71
C GLY A 810 -0.43 -65.06 3.51
N VAL A 811 -0.13 -65.76 4.60
CA VAL A 811 -0.22 -67.22 4.80
C VAL A 811 0.41 -67.56 6.17
N PHE A 812 -0.39 -68.28 6.98
CA PHE A 812 -0.05 -69.25 8.04
C PHE A 812 1.36 -69.25 8.68
N LEU A 813 1.42 -69.23 10.02
CA LEU A 813 1.49 -70.47 10.83
C LEU A 813 1.62 -70.16 12.34
N VAL A 814 0.65 -70.72 13.09
CA VAL A 814 0.74 -71.40 14.39
C VAL A 814 2.12 -71.42 15.06
N ILE A 815 2.22 -70.97 16.33
CA ILE A 815 2.67 -71.80 17.47
C ILE A 815 2.24 -71.17 18.82
N ARG A 816 1.89 -72.09 19.71
CA ARG A 816 1.29 -72.05 21.05
C ARG A 816 1.96 -71.16 22.12
N LYS A 817 1.08 -70.64 22.99
CA LYS A 817 1.12 -70.55 24.47
C LYS A 817 2.51 -70.52 25.15
N LYS A 818 2.76 -69.48 25.95
CA LYS A 818 2.51 -69.52 27.41
C LYS A 818 2.64 -68.14 28.05
N LYS A 819 1.75 -67.89 29.02
CA LYS A 819 1.62 -66.71 29.86
C LYS A 819 2.21 -67.05 31.24
N ILE A 820 3.21 -66.31 31.72
CA ILE A 820 3.66 -66.21 33.13
C ILE A 820 4.32 -64.81 33.23
N SER A 821 3.60 -63.76 33.62
CA SER A 821 3.49 -63.19 34.99
C SER A 821 4.81 -62.82 35.67
N GLY A 822 4.94 -61.54 36.05
CA GLY A 822 5.50 -61.17 37.35
C GLY A 822 6.77 -60.32 37.38
N SER A 823 6.59 -59.10 37.92
CA SER A 823 7.46 -58.37 38.86
C SER A 823 8.82 -57.78 38.45
N LYS A 824 8.97 -56.48 38.79
CA LYS A 824 10.14 -55.74 39.34
C LYS A 824 11.46 -55.85 38.55
N VAL A 825 12.11 -54.76 38.16
CA VAL A 825 12.53 -53.55 38.90
C VAL A 825 12.49 -52.34 37.98
#